data_AF-A0A3D5L900-F1
#
_entry.id   AF-A0A3D5L900-F1
#
_cell.length_a   1.000
_cell.length_b   1.000
_cell.length_c   1.000
_cell.angle_alpha   90.00
_cell.angle_beta   90.00
_cell.angle_gamma   90.00
#
_symmetry.space_group_name_H-M   'P 1'
#
loop_
_entity.id
_entity.type
_entity.pdbx_description
1 polymer ?
#
loop_
_entity_poly.entity_id
_entity_poly.type
_entity_poly.pdbx_seq_one_letter_code
_entity_poly.pdbx_strand_id
1 'polypeptide(L)'
;MNESRKMINWMAGVTTFVVALLIVIVLLDTEQDGVSLAAASRTVALTLESESGILENAPEISNFDEKLSDQWYVKYMDYLYGQGYLDSGVIQADERSATSAVTYAVLSDWAKKASEEGNGETDALLSYVDAGDRAKKAVSSENFWKFYDAFRAAADPEGAVAEVETDLYGTPDNVDGAPAWTAYTRDGTFQFEGLYLDNYIDRKIRFLARDDEILKVETMVSDEIVYENAWISGFSGRTVTVFIGNIQREFPVKGVLKDESEISGQIGDLYLKGGQPKRLVLKKEKITGTVLAVRDTEIEIDGYGSVPLADQFKIYRTYGVLREQQKKDILVGYHMQEFVVADGEICAALTTEKPDIDAIRVLIMTNGFKSLFHDSITLSCDSMAVLEYGDEKDAKTESIAAGETVTIKPGDSRLASGRLTFKSANDGGMITVHSLERAQGTPVYPGHMEITEERDGLLLLNEVDLEEYLKRVTPSEMPPTYELEALKAQAICARTYAWRQIQGNAYSTYGAHVDDSTNFQVYNNTLTYDSTDAAVNETFGQLLEYNGDPIEAFYYSTSDGHGTDGSVWGADASNTPYLRAVTINDKAKKLDLTSNEAFENFIRDENTNAYDSDFPMFRWNTKTTSTILDEKIGGVGRITGLTITSRGAGGYAKTLKVV
;
A
#
# COMPACT_ATOMS: atom_id res chain seq x y z
N MET A 1 -23.38 -49.46 13.07
CA MET A 1 -21.96 -49.87 13.19
C MET A 1 -21.30 -49.92 11.80
N ASN A 2 -21.37 -48.84 11.00
CA ASN A 2 -20.83 -48.85 9.63
C ASN A 2 -20.36 -47.46 9.09
N GLU A 3 -20.62 -46.37 9.80
CA GLU A 3 -20.21 -45.01 9.42
C GLU A 3 -18.80 -44.68 9.94
N SER A 4 -18.51 -44.92 11.23
CA SER A 4 -17.17 -44.67 11.80
C SER A 4 -16.06 -45.51 11.14
N ARG A 5 -16.35 -46.73 10.69
CA ARG A 5 -15.38 -47.57 9.97
C ARG A 5 -15.09 -47.04 8.56
N LYS A 6 -16.07 -46.42 7.88
CA LYS A 6 -15.86 -45.76 6.59
C LYS A 6 -15.03 -44.50 6.74
N MET A 7 -15.29 -43.68 7.76
CA MET A 7 -14.55 -42.45 8.03
C MET A 7 -13.11 -42.73 8.47
N ILE A 8 -12.89 -43.76 9.30
CA ILE A 8 -11.55 -44.23 9.67
C ILE A 8 -10.81 -44.82 8.47
N ASN A 9 -11.47 -45.59 7.60
CA ASN A 9 -10.84 -46.14 6.39
C ASN A 9 -10.60 -45.06 5.31
N TRP A 10 -11.41 -44.00 5.28
CA TRP A 10 -11.23 -42.86 4.37
C TRP A 10 -10.10 -41.94 4.84
N MET A 11 -10.05 -41.59 6.14
CA MET A 11 -8.90 -40.88 6.71
C MET A 11 -7.63 -41.72 6.61
N ALA A 12 -7.67 -43.01 6.99
CA ALA A 12 -6.51 -43.88 6.82
C ALA A 12 -6.11 -44.00 5.34
N GLY A 13 -7.05 -44.00 4.40
CA GLY A 13 -6.77 -44.00 2.96
C GLY A 13 -6.10 -42.71 2.48
N VAL A 14 -6.56 -41.55 2.94
CA VAL A 14 -5.96 -40.24 2.61
C VAL A 14 -4.60 -40.07 3.28
N THR A 15 -4.45 -40.42 4.55
CA THR A 15 -3.15 -40.37 5.24
C THR A 15 -2.17 -41.38 4.64
N THR A 16 -2.62 -42.59 4.26
CA THR A 16 -1.76 -43.56 3.57
C THR A 16 -1.42 -43.11 2.15
N PHE A 17 -2.31 -42.39 1.46
CA PHE A 17 -2.03 -41.82 0.15
C PHE A 17 -1.06 -40.65 0.24
N VAL A 18 -1.23 -39.72 1.18
CA VAL A 18 -0.30 -38.59 1.43
C VAL A 18 1.04 -39.10 1.94
N VAL A 19 1.07 -40.09 2.84
CA VAL A 19 2.30 -40.73 3.29
C VAL A 19 2.93 -41.55 2.17
N ALA A 20 2.16 -42.20 1.29
CA ALA A 20 2.71 -42.86 0.09
C ALA A 20 3.22 -41.86 -0.94
N LEU A 21 2.61 -40.67 -1.07
CA LEU A 21 3.05 -39.60 -1.95
C LEU A 21 4.31 -38.92 -1.39
N LEU A 22 4.38 -38.69 -0.08
CA LEU A 22 5.59 -38.25 0.63
C LEU A 22 6.68 -39.31 0.62
N ILE A 23 6.35 -40.59 0.76
CA ILE A 23 7.30 -41.70 0.62
C ILE A 23 7.74 -41.83 -0.84
N VAL A 24 6.90 -41.53 -1.83
CA VAL A 24 7.27 -41.47 -3.26
C VAL A 24 8.11 -40.23 -3.54
N ILE A 25 7.85 -39.08 -2.94
CA ILE A 25 8.70 -37.87 -3.03
C ILE A 25 10.06 -38.14 -2.38
N VAL A 26 10.09 -38.74 -1.19
CA VAL A 26 11.32 -39.09 -0.46
C VAL A 26 12.06 -40.29 -1.08
N LEU A 27 11.36 -41.24 -1.71
CA LEU A 27 11.98 -42.35 -2.47
C LEU A 27 12.41 -41.94 -3.88
N LEU A 28 11.79 -40.92 -4.49
CA LEU A 28 12.26 -40.28 -5.72
C LEU A 28 13.44 -39.33 -5.44
N ASP A 29 13.59 -38.87 -4.19
CA ASP A 29 14.77 -38.15 -3.70
C ASP A 29 15.94 -39.09 -3.31
N THR A 30 15.74 -40.41 -3.47
CA THR A 30 16.84 -41.37 -3.45
C THR A 30 17.11 -41.88 -4.87
N GLU A 31 18.18 -41.34 -5.48
CA GLU A 31 18.85 -41.78 -6.73
C GLU A 31 18.42 -41.19 -8.10
N GLN A 32 18.10 -39.90 -8.20
CA GLN A 32 18.40 -39.13 -9.42
C GLN A 32 19.08 -37.80 -9.09
N ASP A 33 20.41 -37.76 -9.25
CA ASP A 33 21.24 -36.57 -9.07
C ASP A 33 20.99 -35.58 -10.22
N GLY A 34 19.88 -34.81 -10.19
CA GLY A 34 19.50 -33.87 -11.25
C GLY A 34 18.28 -32.97 -10.93
N VAL A 35 18.06 -31.94 -11.74
CA VAL A 35 16.92 -30.98 -11.62
C VAL A 35 15.82 -31.36 -12.61
N SER A 36 14.56 -31.33 -12.18
CA SER A 36 13.43 -31.57 -13.09
C SER A 36 13.30 -30.45 -14.12
N LEU A 37 12.76 -30.77 -15.30
CA LEU A 37 12.51 -29.76 -16.33
C LEU A 37 11.57 -28.66 -15.83
N ALA A 38 10.57 -28.99 -15.02
CA ALA A 38 9.67 -28.03 -14.40
C ALA A 38 10.41 -27.00 -13.52
N ALA A 39 11.26 -27.47 -12.59
CA ALA A 39 12.02 -26.59 -11.70
C ALA A 39 13.06 -25.75 -12.46
N ALA A 40 13.72 -26.35 -13.45
CA ALA A 40 14.64 -25.64 -14.33
C ALA A 40 13.91 -24.56 -15.15
N SER A 41 12.73 -24.88 -15.70
CA SER A 41 11.92 -23.95 -16.49
C SER A 41 11.42 -22.78 -15.67
N ARG A 42 10.95 -23.01 -14.43
CA ARG A 42 10.59 -21.94 -13.49
C ARG A 42 11.74 -20.96 -13.29
N THR A 43 12.92 -21.51 -12.99
CA THR A 43 14.12 -20.70 -12.70
C THR A 43 14.51 -19.85 -13.91
N VAL A 44 14.48 -20.42 -15.12
CA VAL A 44 14.77 -19.69 -16.37
C VAL A 44 13.71 -18.64 -16.67
N ALA A 45 12.42 -18.99 -16.55
CA ALA A 45 11.32 -18.05 -16.81
C ALA A 45 11.38 -16.84 -15.86
N LEU A 46 11.55 -17.06 -14.56
CA LEU A 46 11.67 -15.99 -13.56
C LEU A 46 12.97 -15.17 -13.70
N THR A 47 13.98 -15.68 -14.39
CA THR A 47 15.17 -14.87 -14.74
C THR A 47 14.85 -13.90 -15.85
N LEU A 48 14.07 -14.35 -16.84
CA LEU A 48 13.69 -13.54 -18.00
C LEU A 48 12.62 -12.51 -17.66
N GLU A 49 11.61 -12.88 -16.87
CA GLU A 49 10.46 -12.02 -16.59
C GLU A 49 9.90 -12.16 -15.17
N SER A 50 9.19 -11.15 -14.67
CA SER A 50 8.43 -11.24 -13.40
C SER A 50 7.25 -12.19 -13.54
N GLU A 51 6.67 -12.67 -12.43
CA GLU A 51 5.49 -13.55 -12.48
C GLU A 51 4.32 -12.91 -13.23
N SER A 52 4.05 -11.63 -12.99
CA SER A 52 3.00 -10.88 -13.68
C SER A 52 3.27 -10.77 -15.18
N GLY A 53 4.52 -10.50 -15.57
CA GLY A 53 4.92 -10.45 -16.98
C GLY A 53 4.90 -11.83 -17.65
N ILE A 54 5.19 -12.92 -16.91
CA ILE A 54 5.06 -14.30 -17.40
C ILE A 54 3.60 -14.59 -17.77
N LEU A 55 2.66 -14.16 -16.92
CA LEU A 55 1.22 -14.35 -17.17
C LEU A 55 0.71 -13.47 -18.32
N GLU A 56 1.16 -12.21 -18.39
CA GLU A 56 0.78 -11.28 -19.47
C GLU A 56 1.30 -11.72 -20.84
N ASN A 57 2.50 -12.28 -20.88
CA ASN A 57 3.17 -12.73 -22.10
C ASN A 57 3.05 -14.25 -22.35
N ALA A 58 2.13 -14.92 -21.66
CA ALA A 58 1.79 -16.31 -21.92
C ALA A 58 1.12 -16.47 -23.30
N PRO A 59 1.27 -17.61 -23.98
CA PRO A 59 0.58 -17.85 -25.24
C PRO A 59 -0.95 -17.77 -25.07
N GLU A 60 -1.66 -17.20 -26.07
CA GLU A 60 -3.13 -17.08 -26.04
C GLU A 60 -3.85 -18.43 -25.84
N ILE A 61 -3.21 -19.53 -26.27
CA ILE A 61 -3.67 -20.90 -26.07
C ILE A 61 -2.53 -21.67 -25.41
N SER A 62 -2.79 -22.21 -24.22
CA SER A 62 -1.85 -23.08 -23.49
C SER A 62 -1.43 -24.29 -24.33
N ASN A 63 -0.16 -24.70 -24.22
CA ASN A 63 0.33 -25.93 -24.84
C ASN A 63 -0.10 -27.17 -24.05
N PHE A 64 -0.48 -27.01 -22.78
CA PHE A 64 -0.90 -28.10 -21.91
C PHE A 64 -2.40 -28.39 -22.06
N ASP A 65 -2.79 -29.64 -21.74
CA ASP A 65 -4.20 -30.01 -21.60
C ASP A 65 -4.83 -29.22 -20.45
N GLU A 66 -6.08 -28.77 -20.62
CA GLU A 66 -6.84 -28.01 -19.62
C GLU A 66 -6.86 -28.69 -18.24
N LYS A 67 -6.78 -30.03 -18.16
CA LYS A 67 -6.71 -30.76 -16.88
C LYS A 67 -5.44 -30.49 -16.07
N LEU A 68 -4.40 -29.98 -16.71
CA LEU A 68 -3.14 -29.64 -16.08
C LEU A 68 -3.02 -28.14 -15.77
N SER A 69 -4.03 -27.31 -16.08
CA SER A 69 -3.95 -25.85 -15.91
C SER A 69 -3.60 -25.43 -14.48
N ASP A 70 -4.02 -26.22 -13.48
CA ASP A 70 -3.76 -25.95 -12.07
C ASP A 70 -2.37 -26.40 -11.57
N GLN A 71 -1.54 -27.02 -12.44
CA GLN A 71 -0.18 -27.43 -12.07
C GLN A 71 0.75 -26.22 -12.05
N TRP A 72 1.46 -26.02 -10.93
CA TRP A 72 2.34 -24.86 -10.68
C TRP A 72 3.34 -24.57 -11.81
N TYR A 73 3.83 -25.61 -12.50
CA TYR A 73 4.86 -25.46 -13.53
C TYR A 73 4.32 -24.98 -14.89
N VAL A 74 3.01 -25.06 -15.11
CA VAL A 74 2.41 -24.81 -16.44
C VAL A 74 2.62 -23.37 -16.88
N LYS A 75 2.38 -22.38 -16.01
CA LYS A 75 2.58 -20.96 -16.33
C LYS A 75 4.00 -20.66 -16.83
N TYR A 76 5.01 -21.23 -16.17
CA TYR A 76 6.41 -21.04 -16.55
C TYR A 76 6.76 -21.74 -17.86
N MET A 77 6.34 -22.99 -18.02
CA MET A 77 6.64 -23.76 -19.23
C MET A 77 5.91 -23.21 -20.46
N ASP A 78 4.65 -22.79 -20.32
CA ASP A 78 3.90 -22.16 -21.40
C ASP A 78 4.52 -20.84 -21.85
N TYR A 79 4.96 -20.01 -20.89
CA TYR A 79 5.73 -18.82 -21.23
C TYR A 79 6.99 -19.18 -22.02
N LEU A 80 7.78 -20.17 -21.57
CA LEU A 80 8.97 -20.59 -22.32
C LEU A 80 8.67 -21.19 -23.70
N TYR A 81 7.54 -21.89 -23.87
CA TYR A 81 7.07 -22.30 -25.21
C TYR A 81 6.75 -21.08 -26.09
N GLY A 82 6.04 -20.09 -25.54
CA GLY A 82 5.68 -18.85 -26.23
C GLY A 82 6.89 -18.01 -26.63
N GLN A 83 7.91 -17.96 -25.77
CA GLN A 83 9.17 -17.24 -26.03
C GLN A 83 10.16 -18.05 -26.89
N GLY A 84 9.88 -19.32 -27.20
CA GLY A 84 10.75 -20.18 -27.99
C GLY A 84 11.98 -20.72 -27.25
N TYR A 85 11.97 -20.69 -25.92
CA TYR A 85 12.94 -21.41 -25.07
C TYR A 85 12.59 -22.90 -24.94
N LEU A 86 11.34 -23.30 -25.16
CA LEU A 86 10.92 -24.68 -25.30
C LEU A 86 10.19 -24.88 -26.64
N ASP A 87 10.29 -26.08 -27.22
CA ASP A 87 9.56 -26.46 -28.44
C ASP A 87 8.63 -27.64 -28.14
N SER A 88 7.32 -27.42 -28.27
CA SER A 88 6.29 -28.42 -27.98
C SER A 88 6.29 -29.62 -28.95
N GLY A 89 6.93 -29.47 -30.12
CA GLY A 89 7.21 -30.56 -31.06
C GLY A 89 8.36 -31.48 -30.62
N VAL A 90 9.24 -31.01 -29.74
CA VAL A 90 10.42 -31.75 -29.24
C VAL A 90 10.18 -32.25 -27.81
N ILE A 91 9.66 -31.39 -26.95
CA ILE A 91 9.33 -31.67 -25.56
C ILE A 91 7.82 -31.57 -25.43
N GLN A 92 7.15 -32.67 -25.09
CA GLN A 92 5.69 -32.65 -24.98
C GLN A 92 5.28 -31.82 -23.76
N ALA A 93 4.21 -31.04 -23.90
CA ALA A 93 3.58 -30.32 -22.79
C ALA A 93 2.72 -31.29 -21.95
N ASP A 94 3.39 -32.21 -21.24
CA ASP A 94 2.78 -33.19 -20.36
C ASP A 94 3.53 -33.32 -19.01
N GLU A 95 2.84 -33.91 -18.03
CA GLU A 95 3.39 -34.13 -16.67
C GLU A 95 4.68 -34.97 -16.69
N ARG A 96 4.77 -35.93 -17.62
CA ARG A 96 5.93 -36.81 -17.74
C ARG A 96 7.19 -36.04 -18.14
N SER A 97 7.06 -35.09 -19.06
CA SER A 97 8.16 -34.25 -19.52
C SER A 97 8.54 -33.25 -18.44
N ALA A 98 7.55 -32.60 -17.82
CA ALA A 98 7.76 -31.66 -16.73
C ALA A 98 8.51 -32.27 -15.54
N THR A 99 8.19 -33.50 -15.17
CA THR A 99 8.81 -34.23 -14.04
C THR A 99 10.12 -34.94 -14.40
N SER A 100 10.47 -35.03 -15.68
CA SER A 100 11.73 -35.64 -16.12
C SER A 100 12.95 -34.75 -15.83
N ALA A 101 14.12 -35.36 -15.68
CA ALA A 101 15.36 -34.60 -15.50
C ALA A 101 15.69 -33.75 -16.75
N VAL A 102 16.09 -32.49 -16.53
CA VAL A 102 16.55 -31.61 -17.60
C VAL A 102 17.79 -32.21 -18.29
N THR A 103 17.89 -32.06 -19.61
CA THR A 103 18.98 -32.64 -20.41
C THR A 103 19.89 -31.57 -20.98
N TYR A 104 21.11 -31.94 -21.37
CA TYR A 104 22.04 -31.00 -22.01
C TYR A 104 21.51 -30.44 -23.35
N ALA A 105 20.61 -31.15 -24.03
CA ALA A 105 19.94 -30.61 -25.21
C ALA A 105 19.11 -29.37 -24.86
N VAL A 106 18.32 -29.43 -23.78
CA VAL A 106 17.50 -28.31 -23.30
C VAL A 106 18.38 -27.12 -22.94
N LEU A 107 19.48 -27.35 -22.20
CA LEU A 107 20.40 -26.26 -21.83
C LEU A 107 21.07 -25.63 -23.06
N SER A 108 21.39 -26.43 -24.08
CA SER A 108 21.92 -25.94 -25.36
C SER A 108 20.92 -25.03 -26.07
N ASP A 109 19.65 -25.42 -26.10
CA ASP A 109 18.62 -24.64 -26.78
C ASP A 109 18.35 -23.31 -26.04
N TRP A 110 18.32 -23.34 -24.70
CA TRP A 110 18.27 -22.12 -23.88
C TRP A 110 19.50 -21.22 -24.08
N ALA A 111 20.71 -21.79 -24.15
CA ALA A 111 21.94 -21.02 -24.38
C ALA A 111 21.95 -20.35 -25.76
N LYS A 112 21.54 -21.06 -26.81
CA LYS A 112 21.43 -20.52 -28.18
C LYS A 112 20.44 -19.36 -28.20
N LYS A 113 19.25 -19.57 -27.64
CA LYS A 113 18.19 -18.59 -27.64
C LYS A 113 18.60 -17.30 -26.91
N ALA A 114 19.18 -17.43 -25.72
CA ALA A 114 19.70 -16.28 -24.98
C ALA A 114 20.85 -15.56 -25.73
N SER A 115 21.67 -16.30 -26.47
CA SER A 115 22.74 -15.70 -27.29
C SER A 115 22.19 -14.94 -28.50
N GLU A 116 21.14 -15.45 -29.15
CA GLU A 116 20.48 -14.81 -30.30
C GLU A 116 19.78 -13.49 -29.92
N GLU A 117 19.29 -13.38 -28.68
CA GLU A 117 18.60 -12.19 -28.18
C GLU A 117 19.56 -11.05 -27.79
N GLY A 118 20.88 -11.29 -27.80
CA GLY A 118 21.91 -10.24 -27.78
C GLY A 118 22.22 -9.60 -26.43
N ASN A 119 21.73 -10.17 -25.31
CA ASN A 119 21.83 -9.55 -23.97
C ASN A 119 23.14 -9.84 -23.19
N GLY A 120 24.08 -10.60 -23.74
CA GLY A 120 25.43 -10.75 -23.16
C GLY A 120 26.09 -12.08 -23.45
N GLU A 121 26.84 -12.18 -24.55
CA GLU A 121 27.66 -13.37 -24.82
C GLU A 121 28.77 -13.50 -23.76
N THR A 122 28.69 -14.54 -22.93
CA THR A 122 29.78 -14.93 -22.03
C THR A 122 30.43 -16.22 -22.53
N ASP A 123 31.76 -16.31 -22.47
CA ASP A 123 32.51 -17.55 -22.81
C ASP A 123 31.97 -18.77 -22.05
N ALA A 124 31.43 -18.56 -20.84
CA ALA A 124 30.81 -19.58 -20.02
C ALA A 124 29.50 -20.11 -20.62
N LEU A 125 28.59 -19.24 -21.08
CA LEU A 125 27.33 -19.66 -21.69
C LEU A 125 27.55 -20.33 -23.05
N LEU A 126 28.51 -19.83 -23.84
CA LEU A 126 28.88 -20.41 -25.13
C LEU A 126 29.35 -21.88 -25.02
N SER A 127 29.90 -22.28 -23.87
CA SER A 127 30.30 -23.67 -23.63
C SER A 127 29.14 -24.67 -23.59
N TYR A 128 27.89 -24.20 -23.47
CA TYR A 128 26.68 -25.02 -23.45
C TYR A 128 25.93 -25.04 -24.79
N VAL A 129 26.28 -24.19 -25.76
CA VAL A 129 25.60 -24.07 -27.07
C VAL A 129 25.70 -25.35 -27.92
N ASP A 130 26.75 -26.16 -27.72
CA ASP A 130 26.87 -27.49 -28.34
C ASP A 130 26.88 -28.60 -27.29
N ALA A 131 25.74 -29.30 -27.17
CA ALA A 131 25.60 -30.43 -26.27
C ALA A 131 26.35 -31.69 -26.74
N GLY A 132 26.75 -31.77 -28.01
CA GLY A 132 27.44 -32.91 -28.62
C GLY A 132 26.86 -34.28 -28.22
N ASP A 133 27.74 -35.23 -27.91
CA ASP A 133 27.36 -36.60 -27.48
C ASP A 133 26.59 -36.65 -26.15
N ARG A 134 26.51 -35.53 -25.40
CA ARG A 134 25.81 -35.45 -24.11
C ARG A 134 24.35 -35.01 -24.24
N ALA A 135 23.88 -34.64 -25.43
CA ALA A 135 22.55 -34.08 -25.65
C ALA A 135 21.40 -34.83 -24.92
N LYS A 136 21.40 -36.16 -24.96
CA LYS A 136 20.36 -37.00 -24.33
C LYS A 136 20.59 -37.31 -22.85
N LYS A 137 21.70 -36.87 -22.25
CA LYS A 137 22.04 -37.14 -20.86
C LYS A 137 21.34 -36.14 -19.95
N ALA A 138 20.82 -36.65 -18.83
CA ALA A 138 20.37 -35.82 -17.73
C ALA A 138 21.52 -34.97 -17.17
N VAL A 139 21.20 -33.75 -16.77
CA VAL A 139 22.13 -32.81 -16.16
C VAL A 139 22.07 -32.99 -14.64
N SER A 140 23.24 -33.08 -14.00
CA SER A 140 23.30 -33.09 -12.54
C SER A 140 23.00 -31.72 -11.94
N SER A 141 22.51 -31.68 -10.71
CA SER A 141 22.16 -30.42 -10.04
C SER A 141 23.34 -29.44 -10.00
N GLU A 142 24.55 -29.92 -9.73
CA GLU A 142 25.77 -29.09 -9.77
C GLU A 142 26.00 -28.47 -11.16
N ASN A 143 25.84 -29.24 -12.23
CA ASN A 143 26.08 -28.75 -13.59
C ASN A 143 24.95 -27.84 -14.07
N PHE A 144 23.71 -28.08 -13.63
CA PHE A 144 22.60 -27.19 -13.90
C PHE A 144 22.84 -25.81 -13.29
N TRP A 145 23.28 -25.73 -12.02
CA TRP A 145 23.52 -24.44 -11.39
C TRP A 145 24.73 -23.70 -11.99
N LYS A 146 25.78 -24.41 -12.44
CA LYS A 146 26.87 -23.78 -13.22
C LYS A 146 26.39 -23.21 -14.55
N PHE A 147 25.50 -23.92 -15.24
CA PHE A 147 24.84 -23.39 -16.43
C PHE A 147 24.00 -22.16 -16.09
N TYR A 148 23.19 -22.24 -15.04
CA TYR A 148 22.30 -21.16 -14.62
C TYR A 148 23.06 -19.88 -14.28
N ASP A 149 24.19 -19.98 -13.57
CA ASP A 149 25.01 -18.81 -13.26
C ASP A 149 25.52 -18.11 -14.55
N ALA A 150 25.88 -18.90 -15.56
CA ALA A 150 26.27 -18.37 -16.88
C ALA A 150 25.07 -17.82 -17.68
N PHE A 151 23.91 -18.46 -17.57
CA PHE A 151 22.66 -18.02 -18.19
C PHE A 151 22.19 -16.68 -17.60
N ARG A 152 22.08 -16.58 -16.27
CA ARG A 152 21.67 -15.35 -15.57
C ARG A 152 22.59 -14.19 -15.92
N ALA A 153 23.91 -14.41 -15.97
CA ALA A 153 24.86 -13.36 -16.36
C ALA A 153 24.64 -12.80 -17.77
N ALA A 154 23.99 -13.56 -18.67
CA ALA A 154 23.63 -13.14 -20.01
C ALA A 154 22.19 -12.62 -20.13
N ALA A 155 21.25 -13.23 -19.40
CA ALA A 155 19.82 -12.99 -19.51
C ALA A 155 19.32 -11.86 -18.59
N ASP A 156 20.04 -11.57 -17.51
CA ASP A 156 19.70 -10.54 -16.53
C ASP A 156 20.88 -9.56 -16.31
N PRO A 157 21.27 -8.76 -17.33
CA PRO A 157 22.37 -7.81 -17.22
C PRO A 157 22.03 -6.62 -16.30
N GLU A 158 20.75 -6.34 -16.09
CA GLU A 158 20.26 -5.23 -15.24
C GLU A 158 20.20 -5.62 -13.76
N GLY A 159 20.25 -6.92 -13.44
CA GLY A 159 20.27 -7.44 -12.07
C GLY A 159 18.91 -7.43 -11.40
N ALA A 160 17.85 -7.75 -12.15
CA ALA A 160 16.50 -7.92 -11.62
C ALA A 160 16.40 -9.11 -10.63
N VAL A 161 17.22 -10.16 -10.83
CA VAL A 161 17.37 -11.26 -9.88
C VAL A 161 18.41 -10.87 -8.82
N ALA A 162 17.94 -10.55 -7.63
CA ALA A 162 18.77 -10.14 -6.50
C ALA A 162 19.09 -11.31 -5.56
N GLU A 163 20.23 -11.20 -4.88
CA GLU A 163 20.54 -12.04 -3.71
C GLU A 163 19.88 -11.42 -2.47
N VAL A 164 19.13 -12.24 -1.73
CA VAL A 164 18.42 -11.86 -0.52
C VAL A 164 18.91 -12.73 0.64
N GLU A 165 19.28 -12.10 1.75
CA GLU A 165 19.61 -12.77 3.01
C GLU A 165 18.59 -12.38 4.07
N THR A 166 17.79 -13.35 4.52
CA THR A 166 16.67 -13.10 5.45
C THR A 166 16.44 -14.27 6.42
N ASP A 167 15.69 -14.01 7.49
CA ASP A 167 15.27 -15.04 8.44
C ASP A 167 13.97 -15.68 7.94
N LEU A 168 14.00 -16.99 7.67
CA LEU A 168 12.80 -17.74 7.30
C LEU A 168 12.04 -18.10 8.57
N TYR A 169 10.90 -17.44 8.77
CA TYR A 169 10.01 -17.74 9.88
C TYR A 169 9.23 -19.00 9.60
N GLY A 170 8.50 -19.11 8.49
CA GLY A 170 7.62 -20.25 8.29
C GLY A 170 7.24 -20.55 6.86
N THR A 171 6.66 -21.72 6.69
CA THR A 171 6.06 -22.23 5.45
C THR A 171 4.71 -22.88 5.82
N PRO A 172 3.95 -23.41 4.86
CA PRO A 172 2.72 -24.14 5.18
C PRO A 172 2.92 -25.39 6.06
N ASP A 173 4.17 -25.85 6.25
CA ASP A 173 4.48 -26.95 7.18
C ASP A 173 4.23 -26.56 8.65
N ASN A 174 4.47 -25.29 9.02
CA ASN A 174 4.41 -24.82 10.40
C ASN A 174 3.52 -23.58 10.63
N VAL A 175 2.86 -23.08 9.59
CA VAL A 175 1.90 -21.98 9.65
C VAL A 175 0.52 -22.48 9.22
N ASP A 176 -0.39 -22.60 10.18
CA ASP A 176 -1.76 -23.03 9.93
C ASP A 176 -2.49 -22.06 9.00
N GLY A 177 -3.12 -22.59 7.95
CA GLY A 177 -3.89 -21.80 6.99
C GLY A 177 -3.04 -20.97 6.02
N ALA A 178 -1.71 -21.14 6.01
CA ALA A 178 -0.85 -20.51 5.03
C ALA A 178 -1.22 -20.97 3.59
N PRO A 179 -1.23 -20.05 2.61
CA PRO A 179 -1.36 -20.43 1.21
C PRO A 179 -0.21 -21.36 0.79
N ALA A 180 -0.47 -22.24 -0.17
CA ALA A 180 0.56 -23.13 -0.70
C ALA A 180 1.75 -22.32 -1.22
N TRP A 181 2.97 -22.87 -1.08
CA TRP A 181 4.21 -22.27 -1.59
C TRP A 181 4.56 -20.88 -1.04
N THR A 182 3.99 -20.50 0.11
CA THR A 182 4.23 -19.19 0.73
C THR A 182 5.23 -19.29 1.88
N ALA A 183 6.36 -18.59 1.75
CA ALA A 183 7.40 -18.45 2.77
C ALA A 183 7.24 -17.11 3.50
N TYR A 184 7.15 -17.17 4.82
CA TYR A 184 7.09 -15.99 5.68
C TYR A 184 8.49 -15.70 6.21
N THR A 185 8.98 -14.48 5.96
CA THR A 185 10.35 -14.08 6.31
C THR A 185 10.36 -12.79 7.12
N ARG A 186 11.55 -12.38 7.60
CA ARG A 186 11.77 -11.06 8.20
C ARG A 186 11.36 -9.93 7.27
N ASP A 187 11.72 -10.06 5.98
CA ASP A 187 11.64 -8.98 5.01
C ASP A 187 10.36 -9.04 4.13
N GLY A 188 9.40 -9.87 4.51
CA GLY A 188 8.14 -10.02 3.80
C GLY A 188 7.81 -11.46 3.48
N THR A 189 6.93 -11.64 2.50
CA THR A 189 6.44 -12.94 2.07
C THR A 189 6.97 -13.24 0.70
N PHE A 190 7.49 -14.45 0.50
CA PHE A 190 7.98 -14.91 -0.79
C PHE A 190 7.24 -16.17 -1.24
N GLN A 191 7.15 -16.38 -2.56
CA GLN A 191 6.71 -17.62 -3.16
C GLN A 191 7.90 -18.54 -3.46
N PHE A 192 7.69 -19.85 -3.36
CA PHE A 192 8.77 -20.84 -3.55
C PHE A 192 8.30 -22.06 -4.35
N GLU A 193 7.42 -21.87 -5.32
CA GLU A 193 6.83 -22.98 -6.09
C GLU A 193 7.87 -23.97 -6.61
N GLY A 194 7.73 -25.26 -6.28
CA GLY A 194 8.67 -26.29 -6.71
C GLY A 194 10.06 -26.23 -6.04
N LEU A 195 10.19 -25.56 -4.89
CA LEU A 195 11.35 -25.63 -3.99
C LEU A 195 10.96 -26.24 -2.65
N TYR A 196 11.94 -26.77 -1.92
CA TYR A 196 11.73 -27.30 -0.57
C TYR A 196 12.40 -26.41 0.47
N LEU A 197 11.58 -25.69 1.24
CA LEU A 197 12.06 -24.71 2.22
C LEU A 197 11.96 -25.18 3.68
N ASP A 198 11.22 -26.25 3.96
CA ASP A 198 10.86 -26.62 5.35
C ASP A 198 12.10 -26.92 6.22
N ASN A 199 13.17 -27.47 5.63
CA ASN A 199 14.44 -27.70 6.33
C ASN A 199 15.15 -26.43 6.82
N TYR A 200 14.76 -25.28 6.29
CA TYR A 200 15.33 -23.97 6.60
C TYR A 200 14.46 -23.14 7.54
N ILE A 201 13.30 -23.65 7.95
CA ILE A 201 12.43 -23.01 8.93
C ILE A 201 13.23 -22.65 10.19
N ASP A 202 13.00 -21.44 10.68
CA ASP A 202 13.65 -20.85 11.84
C ASP A 202 15.18 -20.70 11.67
N ARG A 203 15.63 -20.38 10.45
CA ARG A 203 17.04 -20.16 10.10
C ARG A 203 17.21 -18.94 9.20
N LYS A 204 18.43 -18.39 9.20
CA LYS A 204 18.82 -17.37 8.23
C LYS A 204 19.27 -18.07 6.95
N ILE A 205 18.68 -17.69 5.83
CA ILE A 205 18.99 -18.23 4.51
C ILE A 205 19.40 -17.13 3.55
N ARG A 206 20.18 -17.54 2.56
CA ARG A 206 20.47 -16.74 1.38
C ARG A 206 19.86 -17.42 0.17
N PHE A 207 19.13 -16.66 -0.64
CA PHE A 207 18.52 -17.14 -1.86
C PHE A 207 18.57 -16.08 -2.96
N LEU A 208 18.32 -16.52 -4.19
CA LEU A 208 18.09 -15.65 -5.34
C LEU A 208 16.59 -15.47 -5.52
N ALA A 209 16.14 -14.22 -5.66
CA ALA A 209 14.76 -13.88 -5.92
C ALA A 209 14.65 -12.78 -6.98
N ARG A 210 13.54 -12.80 -7.72
CA ARG A 210 13.07 -11.67 -8.52
C ARG A 210 11.69 -11.32 -7.99
N ASP A 211 11.51 -10.07 -7.62
CA ASP A 211 10.33 -9.63 -6.88
C ASP A 211 10.13 -10.53 -5.63
N ASP A 212 8.93 -11.10 -5.46
CA ASP A 212 8.60 -11.97 -4.33
C ASP A 212 8.79 -13.48 -4.65
N GLU A 213 9.40 -13.84 -5.78
CA GLU A 213 9.57 -15.24 -6.20
C GLU A 213 10.98 -15.77 -5.93
N ILE A 214 11.09 -16.90 -5.21
CA ILE A 214 12.38 -17.54 -4.94
C ILE A 214 12.77 -18.47 -6.09
N LEU A 215 13.90 -18.16 -6.73
CA LEU A 215 14.46 -18.97 -7.80
C LEU A 215 15.28 -20.14 -7.25
N LYS A 216 16.13 -19.85 -6.26
CA LYS A 216 17.15 -20.77 -5.74
C LYS A 216 17.52 -20.43 -4.30
N VAL A 217 17.48 -21.41 -3.40
CA VAL A 217 18.14 -21.29 -2.09
C VAL A 217 19.63 -21.60 -2.26
N GLU A 218 20.49 -20.63 -1.96
CA GLU A 218 21.94 -20.79 -2.11
C GLU A 218 22.57 -21.50 -0.93
N THR A 219 22.25 -21.02 0.28
CA THR A 219 22.83 -21.57 1.50
C THR A 219 22.04 -21.21 2.74
N MET A 220 22.23 -22.00 3.79
CA MET A 220 21.87 -21.61 5.15
C MET A 220 23.02 -20.80 5.74
N VAL A 221 22.76 -19.53 6.07
CA VAL A 221 23.75 -18.60 6.61
C VAL A 221 23.96 -18.80 8.11
N SER A 222 22.87 -19.00 8.85
CA SER A 222 22.90 -19.16 10.31
C SER A 222 21.76 -20.07 10.79
N ASP A 223 22.02 -20.90 11.80
CA ASP A 223 20.97 -21.62 12.54
C ASP A 223 20.40 -20.79 13.71
N GLU A 224 20.88 -19.57 13.90
CA GLU A 224 20.43 -18.60 14.90
C GLU A 224 19.71 -17.43 14.22
N ILE A 225 18.48 -17.16 14.67
CA ILE A 225 17.64 -16.03 14.23
C ILE A 225 16.90 -15.39 15.41
N VAL A 226 16.31 -14.23 15.18
CA VAL A 226 15.52 -13.50 16.18
C VAL A 226 14.18 -13.11 15.60
N TYR A 227 13.10 -13.42 16.31
CA TYR A 227 11.80 -12.84 16.00
C TYR A 227 11.72 -11.52 16.74
N GLU A 228 12.17 -10.45 16.08
CA GLU A 228 12.27 -9.11 16.66
C GLU A 228 10.90 -8.43 16.73
N ASN A 229 10.67 -7.70 17.81
CA ASN A 229 9.45 -6.92 18.05
C ASN A 229 8.15 -7.74 17.91
N ALA A 230 8.20 -9.03 18.20
CA ALA A 230 7.06 -9.92 18.01
C ALA A 230 6.03 -9.78 19.14
N TRP A 231 4.76 -9.96 18.81
CA TRP A 231 3.68 -9.96 19.79
C TRP A 231 3.60 -11.31 20.51
N ILE A 232 3.75 -11.31 21.83
CA ILE A 232 3.66 -12.52 22.65
C ILE A 232 2.19 -12.76 23.00
N SER A 233 1.50 -13.50 22.14
CA SER A 233 0.06 -13.80 22.27
C SER A 233 -0.27 -14.54 23.56
N GLY A 234 0.62 -15.40 24.02
CA GLY A 234 0.40 -16.12 25.24
C GLY A 234 1.52 -17.08 25.60
N PHE A 235 1.47 -17.50 26.84
CA PHE A 235 2.25 -18.61 27.33
C PHE A 235 1.28 -19.56 28.01
N SER A 236 1.19 -20.81 27.56
CA SER A 236 0.29 -21.80 28.16
C SER A 236 1.07 -23.06 28.48
N GLY A 237 1.21 -23.35 29.77
CA GLY A 237 1.92 -24.52 30.26
C GLY A 237 3.41 -24.53 29.91
N ARG A 238 3.78 -25.12 28.76
CA ARG A 238 5.16 -25.23 28.27
C ARG A 238 5.32 -24.76 26.82
N THR A 239 4.39 -23.95 26.32
CA THR A 239 4.43 -23.43 24.96
C THR A 239 4.35 -21.91 25.01
N VAL A 240 5.21 -21.24 24.26
CA VAL A 240 5.09 -19.81 23.96
C VAL A 240 4.46 -19.67 22.58
N THR A 241 3.43 -18.82 22.50
CA THR A 241 2.77 -18.47 21.24
C THR A 241 3.19 -17.05 20.87
N VAL A 242 3.76 -16.91 19.68
CA VAL A 242 4.27 -15.65 19.14
C VAL A 242 3.54 -15.33 17.86
N PHE A 243 3.19 -14.06 17.69
CA PHE A 243 2.62 -13.52 16.47
C PHE A 243 3.62 -12.56 15.81
N ILE A 244 3.97 -12.84 14.56
CA ILE A 244 4.97 -12.09 13.77
C ILE A 244 4.62 -12.22 12.29
N GLY A 245 4.74 -11.18 11.47
CA GLY A 245 4.54 -11.30 10.01
C GLY A 245 3.16 -11.83 9.62
N ASN A 246 2.11 -11.47 10.39
CA ASN A 246 0.76 -12.03 10.30
C ASN A 246 0.60 -13.53 10.57
N ILE A 247 1.64 -14.22 11.00
CA ILE A 247 1.60 -15.64 11.34
C ILE A 247 1.65 -15.85 12.85
N GLN A 248 1.01 -16.92 13.30
CA GLN A 248 1.11 -17.40 14.67
C GLN A 248 2.03 -18.62 14.70
N ARG A 249 3.01 -18.61 15.61
CA ARG A 249 3.98 -19.69 15.81
C ARG A 249 3.99 -20.12 17.26
N GLU A 250 4.08 -21.43 17.46
CA GLU A 250 4.12 -22.05 18.78
C GLU A 250 5.46 -22.74 19.00
N PHE A 251 6.09 -22.45 20.13
CA PHE A 251 7.38 -23.05 20.47
C PHE A 251 7.36 -23.71 21.85
N PRO A 252 7.83 -24.96 21.97
CA PRO A 252 7.96 -25.61 23.26
C PRO A 252 9.14 -25.01 24.04
N VAL A 253 8.93 -24.80 25.33
CA VAL A 253 9.93 -24.23 26.24
C VAL A 253 10.29 -25.18 27.38
N LYS A 254 11.52 -25.02 27.89
CA LYS A 254 12.04 -25.79 29.01
C LYS A 254 11.84 -25.04 30.33
N GLY A 255 10.60 -24.99 30.82
CA GLY A 255 10.28 -24.41 32.13
C GLY A 255 8.77 -24.30 32.38
N VAL A 256 8.39 -24.02 33.63
CA VAL A 256 7.04 -23.54 34.00
C VAL A 256 7.22 -22.08 34.39
N LEU A 257 6.58 -21.16 33.68
CA LEU A 257 6.59 -19.75 34.04
C LEU A 257 5.60 -19.53 35.18
N LYS A 258 5.99 -18.69 36.14
CA LYS A 258 5.21 -18.46 37.37
C LYS A 258 4.08 -17.45 37.16
N ASP A 259 4.12 -16.65 36.11
CA ASP A 259 3.13 -15.60 35.84
C ASP A 259 2.91 -15.41 34.33
N GLU A 260 1.92 -16.09 33.77
CA GLU A 260 1.53 -15.97 32.35
C GLU A 260 0.94 -14.58 32.03
N SER A 261 0.39 -13.89 33.04
CA SER A 261 -0.26 -12.59 32.88
C SER A 261 0.72 -11.44 32.66
N GLU A 262 1.96 -11.58 33.15
CA GLU A 262 3.02 -10.59 32.95
C GLU A 262 3.73 -10.67 31.58
N ILE A 263 3.42 -11.71 30.80
CA ILE A 263 4.14 -12.06 29.57
C ILE A 263 3.21 -11.92 28.36
N SER A 264 1.96 -12.36 28.51
CA SER A 264 0.97 -12.28 27.44
C SER A 264 0.62 -10.81 27.16
N GLY A 265 0.48 -10.47 25.88
CA GLY A 265 0.16 -9.11 25.46
C GLY A 265 1.34 -8.13 25.54
N GLN A 266 2.56 -8.64 25.54
CA GLN A 266 3.79 -7.86 25.49
C GLN A 266 4.47 -8.00 24.14
N ILE A 267 5.27 -7.01 23.78
CA ILE A 267 6.21 -7.10 22.66
C ILE A 267 7.52 -7.68 23.17
N GLY A 268 8.17 -8.51 22.37
CA GLY A 268 9.47 -9.05 22.74
C GLY A 268 10.25 -9.68 21.61
N ASP A 269 11.52 -9.91 21.88
CA ASP A 269 12.46 -10.53 20.96
C ASP A 269 12.67 -12.00 21.36
N LEU A 270 12.26 -12.92 20.48
CA LEU A 270 12.46 -14.36 20.70
C LEU A 270 13.68 -14.86 19.92
N TYR A 271 14.72 -15.24 20.64
CA TYR A 271 15.97 -15.76 20.09
C TYR A 271 15.86 -17.28 19.92
N LEU A 272 16.03 -17.75 18.68
CA LEU A 272 15.96 -19.14 18.29
C LEU A 272 17.35 -19.65 17.89
N LYS A 273 17.62 -20.93 18.19
CA LYS A 273 18.77 -21.66 17.62
C LYS A 273 18.35 -23.06 17.25
N GLY A 274 18.49 -23.40 15.97
CA GLY A 274 18.03 -24.66 15.38
C GLY A 274 16.52 -24.87 15.62
N GLY A 275 15.71 -23.83 15.43
CA GLY A 275 14.26 -23.84 15.67
C GLY A 275 13.83 -24.00 17.13
N GLN A 276 14.75 -23.85 18.10
CA GLN A 276 14.45 -23.99 19.53
C GLN A 276 14.64 -22.66 20.27
N PRO A 277 13.66 -22.21 21.06
CA PRO A 277 13.79 -21.04 21.94
C PRO A 277 14.99 -21.13 22.86
N LYS A 278 15.81 -20.07 22.85
CA LYS A 278 16.94 -19.90 23.77
C LYS A 278 16.69 -18.80 24.78
N ARG A 279 16.10 -17.69 24.34
CA ARG A 279 15.88 -16.51 25.17
C ARG A 279 14.70 -15.72 24.65
N LEU A 280 13.90 -15.19 25.56
CA LEU A 280 12.85 -14.22 25.29
C LEU A 280 13.16 -12.95 26.08
N VAL A 281 13.16 -11.81 25.40
CA VAL A 281 13.34 -10.48 26.02
C VAL A 281 12.06 -9.69 25.83
N LEU A 282 11.41 -9.30 26.92
CA LEU A 282 10.19 -8.51 26.87
C LEU A 282 10.52 -7.02 26.93
N LYS A 283 9.83 -6.22 26.11
CA LYS A 283 9.90 -4.76 26.06
C LYS A 283 8.65 -4.22 26.75
N LYS A 284 8.82 -3.75 27.99
CA LYS A 284 7.71 -3.40 28.89
C LYS A 284 7.40 -1.90 28.95
N GLU A 285 8.33 -1.06 28.53
CA GLU A 285 8.14 0.38 28.55
C GLU A 285 7.19 0.79 27.42
N LYS A 286 6.22 1.63 27.76
CA LYS A 286 5.19 2.11 26.85
C LYS A 286 5.00 3.60 27.02
N ILE A 287 4.80 4.29 25.90
CA ILE A 287 4.40 5.69 25.86
C ILE A 287 3.06 5.81 25.12
N THR A 288 2.29 6.83 25.47
CA THR A 288 0.96 7.09 24.91
C THR A 288 0.80 8.59 24.71
N GLY A 289 0.27 9.00 23.56
CA GLY A 289 0.09 10.41 23.20
C GLY A 289 -0.59 10.52 21.84
N THR A 290 -1.08 11.70 21.51
CA THR A 290 -1.61 12.00 20.18
C THR A 290 -0.47 11.96 19.17
N VAL A 291 -0.66 11.25 18.06
CA VAL A 291 0.35 11.21 16.99
C VAL A 291 0.33 12.53 16.23
N LEU A 292 1.42 13.29 16.25
CA LEU A 292 1.50 14.60 15.60
C LEU A 292 2.12 14.55 14.21
N ALA A 293 2.98 13.57 13.92
CA ALA A 293 3.52 13.31 12.59
C ALA A 293 4.10 11.88 12.50
N VAL A 294 4.07 11.28 11.31
CA VAL A 294 4.65 9.96 11.02
C VAL A 294 5.66 10.10 9.89
N ARG A 295 6.95 10.05 10.21
CA ARG A 295 8.07 10.18 9.25
C ARG A 295 8.76 8.84 9.05
N ASP A 296 9.62 8.71 8.05
CA ASP A 296 10.25 7.43 7.67
C ASP A 296 10.98 6.73 8.81
N THR A 297 11.72 7.47 9.64
CA THR A 297 12.56 6.92 10.71
C THR A 297 12.10 7.30 12.12
N GLU A 298 11.00 8.03 12.26
CA GLU A 298 10.53 8.54 13.56
C GLU A 298 9.04 8.84 13.57
N ILE A 299 8.44 8.88 14.76
CA ILE A 299 7.07 9.33 14.98
C ILE A 299 7.12 10.48 15.99
N GLU A 300 6.46 11.58 15.66
CA GLU A 300 6.26 12.69 16.59
C GLU A 300 5.00 12.43 17.41
N ILE A 301 5.15 12.38 18.73
CA ILE A 301 4.07 12.07 19.69
C ILE A 301 3.96 13.23 20.66
N ASP A 302 2.73 13.70 20.89
CA ASP A 302 2.47 14.76 21.85
C ASP A 302 3.00 14.38 23.25
N GLY A 303 3.68 15.32 23.90
CA GLY A 303 4.40 15.10 25.15
C GLY A 303 5.77 14.41 25.05
N TYR A 304 6.12 13.78 23.92
CA TYR A 304 7.41 13.07 23.76
C TYR A 304 8.29 13.64 22.63
N GLY A 305 7.73 14.46 21.74
CA GLY A 305 8.42 14.96 20.56
C GLY A 305 8.68 13.86 19.54
N SER A 306 9.72 14.01 18.72
CA SER A 306 10.11 13.02 17.72
C SER A 306 10.88 11.85 18.35
N VAL A 307 10.29 10.67 18.29
CA VAL A 307 10.87 9.43 18.81
C VAL A 307 11.29 8.54 17.64
N PRO A 308 12.56 8.10 17.56
CA PRO A 308 13.06 7.26 16.48
C PRO A 308 12.38 5.89 16.46
N LEU A 309 12.28 5.28 15.28
CA LEU A 309 11.81 3.92 15.09
C LEU A 309 12.97 2.94 15.17
N ALA A 310 12.77 1.84 15.88
CA ALA A 310 13.74 0.74 15.92
C ALA A 310 13.79 0.02 14.56
N ASP A 311 14.89 -0.71 14.31
CA ASP A 311 14.90 -1.68 13.21
C ASP A 311 13.76 -2.69 13.40
N GLN A 312 13.17 -3.13 12.30
CA GLN A 312 12.01 -4.02 12.28
C GLN A 312 10.83 -3.49 13.12
N PHE A 313 10.62 -2.17 13.19
CA PHE A 313 9.43 -1.59 13.83
C PHE A 313 8.14 -2.27 13.34
N LYS A 314 7.30 -2.72 14.29
CA LYS A 314 6.05 -3.44 14.00
C LYS A 314 4.82 -2.67 14.43
N ILE A 315 3.71 -2.87 13.73
CA ILE A 315 2.44 -2.25 14.08
C ILE A 315 1.42 -3.37 14.23
N TYR A 316 0.75 -3.44 15.37
CA TYR A 316 -0.23 -4.48 15.65
C TYR A 316 -1.56 -3.86 15.98
N ARG A 317 -2.61 -4.36 15.34
CA ARG A 317 -3.97 -4.16 15.81
C ARG A 317 -4.27 -5.23 16.85
N THR A 318 -4.52 -4.81 18.09
CA THR A 318 -4.76 -5.74 19.21
C THR A 318 -6.24 -5.86 19.59
N TYR A 319 -7.11 -4.95 19.09
CA TYR A 319 -8.55 -5.06 19.26
C TYR A 319 -9.23 -5.89 18.17
N GLY A 320 -10.21 -6.71 18.56
CA GLY A 320 -10.88 -7.62 17.65
C GLY A 320 -9.95 -8.75 17.22
N VAL A 321 -9.66 -8.84 15.92
CA VAL A 321 -8.74 -9.86 15.38
C VAL A 321 -7.33 -9.28 15.35
N LEU A 322 -6.39 -9.98 16.00
CA LEU A 322 -4.97 -9.64 15.99
C LEU A 322 -4.44 -9.71 14.55
N ARG A 323 -3.81 -8.62 14.11
CA ARG A 323 -3.13 -8.56 12.83
C ARG A 323 -2.00 -7.53 12.85
N GLU A 324 -0.99 -7.76 12.03
CA GLU A 324 0.02 -6.75 11.71
C GLU A 324 -0.61 -5.70 10.78
N GLN A 325 -0.20 -4.45 10.97
CA GLN A 325 -0.70 -3.27 10.29
C GLN A 325 0.44 -2.57 9.56
N GLN A 326 0.09 -1.63 8.68
CA GLN A 326 1.06 -0.83 7.93
C GLN A 326 1.22 0.55 8.56
N LYS A 327 2.32 1.23 8.25
CA LYS A 327 2.61 2.57 8.76
C LYS A 327 1.52 3.60 8.48
N LYS A 328 0.86 3.49 7.31
CA LYS A 328 -0.29 4.32 6.94
C LYS A 328 -1.46 4.20 7.93
N ASP A 329 -1.55 3.09 8.67
CA ASP A 329 -2.59 2.85 9.67
C ASP A 329 -2.30 3.60 11.00
N ILE A 330 -1.13 4.22 11.16
CA ILE A 330 -0.84 5.12 12.28
C ILE A 330 -1.42 6.50 11.95
N LEU A 331 -2.66 6.71 12.39
CA LEU A 331 -3.40 7.93 12.13
C LEU A 331 -2.87 9.12 12.95
N VAL A 332 -2.54 10.22 12.28
CA VAL A 332 -2.16 11.48 12.97
C VAL A 332 -3.39 12.15 13.59
N GLY A 333 -3.22 12.93 14.64
CA GLY A 333 -4.30 13.66 15.33
C GLY A 333 -5.12 12.84 16.31
N TYR A 334 -4.85 11.53 16.48
CA TYR A 334 -5.61 10.69 17.41
C TYR A 334 -4.73 9.97 18.42
N HIS A 335 -5.35 9.65 19.55
CA HIS A 335 -4.76 8.91 20.67
C HIS A 335 -5.41 7.51 20.73
N MET A 336 -4.98 6.60 19.86
CA MET A 336 -5.49 5.21 19.82
C MET A 336 -4.40 4.15 19.88
N GLN A 337 -3.13 4.57 19.92
CA GLN A 337 -1.98 3.67 19.95
C GLN A 337 -1.21 3.75 21.26
N GLU A 338 -0.77 2.59 21.73
CA GLU A 338 0.32 2.48 22.71
C GLU A 338 1.62 2.19 21.96
N PHE A 339 2.67 2.94 22.22
CA PHE A 339 3.98 2.73 21.60
C PHE A 339 4.89 2.02 22.58
N VAL A 340 5.38 0.84 22.21
CA VAL A 340 6.36 0.10 23.01
C VAL A 340 7.75 0.61 22.67
N VAL A 341 8.48 1.06 23.69
CA VAL A 341 9.79 1.70 23.55
C VAL A 341 10.86 0.83 24.20
N ALA A 342 12.03 0.74 23.58
CA ALA A 342 13.24 0.20 24.19
C ALA A 342 14.45 0.95 23.63
N ASP A 343 15.45 1.20 24.49
CA ASP A 343 16.69 1.89 24.12
C ASP A 343 16.47 3.28 23.47
N GLY A 344 15.35 3.94 23.77
CA GLY A 344 14.98 5.25 23.23
C GLY A 344 14.29 5.20 21.85
N GLU A 345 14.01 4.01 21.31
CA GLU A 345 13.38 3.80 20.02
C GLU A 345 12.01 3.10 20.16
N ILE A 346 11.06 3.47 19.31
CA ILE A 346 9.78 2.80 19.19
C ILE A 346 10.00 1.46 18.49
N CYS A 347 9.80 0.39 19.24
CA CYS A 347 9.89 -0.99 18.77
C CYS A 347 8.57 -1.47 18.12
N ALA A 348 7.44 -1.03 18.67
CA ALA A 348 6.15 -1.34 18.07
C ALA A 348 5.06 -0.31 18.42
N ALA A 349 4.07 -0.18 17.55
CA ALA A 349 2.83 0.55 17.81
C ALA A 349 1.65 -0.42 17.93
N LEU A 350 0.88 -0.30 19.00
CA LEU A 350 -0.25 -1.16 19.31
C LEU A 350 -1.54 -0.36 19.15
N THR A 351 -2.30 -0.59 18.09
CA THR A 351 -3.63 -0.02 17.92
C THR A 351 -4.61 -0.79 18.81
N THR A 352 -5.04 -0.18 19.90
CA THR A 352 -5.80 -0.84 20.98
C THR A 352 -7.31 -0.62 20.87
N GLU A 353 -7.75 0.30 20.02
CA GLU A 353 -9.17 0.58 19.77
C GLU A 353 -9.43 1.14 18.38
N LYS A 354 -10.72 1.31 18.03
CA LYS A 354 -11.10 1.97 16.78
C LYS A 354 -10.96 3.49 16.95
N PRO A 355 -10.50 4.23 15.92
CA PRO A 355 -10.48 5.69 15.97
C PRO A 355 -11.90 6.23 16.10
N ASP A 356 -12.10 7.16 17.04
CA ASP A 356 -13.26 8.04 17.07
C ASP A 356 -12.90 9.30 16.28
N ILE A 357 -13.50 9.48 15.10
CA ILE A 357 -13.15 10.58 14.19
C ILE A 357 -14.06 11.77 14.50
N ASP A 358 -13.53 12.71 15.27
CA ASP A 358 -14.23 13.92 15.72
C ASP A 358 -13.55 15.22 15.26
N ALA A 359 -12.23 15.21 15.04
CA ALA A 359 -11.45 16.35 14.56
C ALA A 359 -10.77 16.07 13.20
N ILE A 360 -10.32 17.13 12.54
CA ILE A 360 -9.52 17.08 11.32
C ILE A 360 -8.38 18.12 11.38
N ARG A 361 -7.22 17.73 10.85
CA ARG A 361 -6.00 18.55 10.79
C ARG A 361 -5.75 18.95 9.34
N VAL A 362 -5.82 20.25 9.04
CA VAL A 362 -5.80 20.80 7.68
C VAL A 362 -4.55 21.64 7.48
N LEU A 363 -3.75 21.34 6.45
CA LEU A 363 -2.68 22.20 5.98
C LEU A 363 -3.26 23.43 5.27
N ILE A 364 -2.94 24.61 5.79
CA ILE A 364 -3.40 25.88 5.22
C ILE A 364 -2.37 26.33 4.18
N MET A 365 -2.76 26.40 2.91
CA MET A 365 -1.85 26.80 1.83
C MET A 365 -1.67 28.32 1.75
N THR A 366 -0.61 28.73 1.06
CA THR A 366 -0.36 30.13 0.68
C THR A 366 -1.44 30.68 -0.28
N ASN A 367 -1.42 32.00 -0.51
CA ASN A 367 -2.41 32.69 -1.35
C ASN A 367 -2.56 32.07 -2.75
N GLY A 368 -3.82 31.78 -3.11
CA GLY A 368 -4.17 31.12 -4.36
C GLY A 368 -3.75 29.64 -4.42
N PHE A 369 -3.59 28.99 -3.26
CA PHE A 369 -3.29 27.56 -3.12
C PHE A 369 -2.00 27.14 -3.84
N LYS A 370 -0.97 28.00 -3.84
CA LYS A 370 0.23 27.80 -4.67
C LYS A 370 1.30 26.91 -4.03
N SER A 371 1.37 26.89 -2.71
CA SER A 371 2.41 26.19 -1.94
C SER A 371 1.90 25.88 -0.54
N LEU A 372 2.33 24.75 0.01
CA LEU A 372 2.16 24.38 1.43
C LEU A 372 3.05 25.24 2.35
N PHE A 373 4.20 25.70 1.84
CA PHE A 373 5.23 26.37 2.64
C PHE A 373 5.09 27.90 2.61
N HIS A 374 5.10 28.51 3.79
CA HIS A 374 4.98 29.94 4.02
C HIS A 374 6.32 30.57 4.43
N ASP A 375 6.62 31.75 3.89
CA ASP A 375 7.81 32.53 4.28
C ASP A 375 7.62 33.26 5.63
N SER A 376 6.36 33.49 6.03
CA SER A 376 6.01 34.10 7.31
C SER A 376 4.54 33.86 7.62
N ILE A 377 4.23 33.59 8.90
CA ILE A 377 2.87 33.41 9.40
C ILE A 377 2.61 34.50 10.44
N THR A 378 1.48 35.22 10.32
CA THR A 378 1.07 36.22 11.32
C THR A 378 -0.35 35.93 11.82
N LEU A 379 -0.49 35.69 13.13
CA LEU A 379 -1.73 35.28 13.78
C LEU A 379 -2.19 36.33 14.80
N SER A 380 -3.50 36.43 15.02
CA SER A 380 -4.09 37.02 16.23
C SER A 380 -5.34 36.25 16.62
N CYS A 381 -5.80 36.37 17.86
CA CYS A 381 -7.08 35.81 18.30
C CYS A 381 -8.05 36.94 18.69
N ASP A 382 -9.34 36.73 18.49
CA ASP A 382 -10.40 37.64 18.97
C ASP A 382 -10.57 37.63 20.49
N SER A 383 -9.98 36.63 21.15
CA SER A 383 -9.91 36.47 22.60
C SER A 383 -8.46 36.34 23.06
N MET A 384 -8.23 36.19 24.38
CA MET A 384 -6.89 35.91 24.88
C MET A 384 -6.40 34.59 24.28
N ALA A 385 -5.20 34.55 23.73
CA ALA A 385 -4.61 33.34 23.18
C ALA A 385 -3.47 32.83 24.07
N VAL A 386 -3.21 31.54 23.94
CA VAL A 386 -2.09 30.84 24.55
C VAL A 386 -1.18 30.34 23.43
N LEU A 387 0.08 30.73 23.50
CA LEU A 387 1.15 30.24 22.64
C LEU A 387 1.98 29.23 23.43
N GLU A 388 2.07 27.99 22.94
CA GLU A 388 2.82 26.90 23.56
C GLU A 388 3.93 26.41 22.63
N TYR A 389 5.12 26.18 23.18
CA TYR A 389 6.28 25.70 22.43
C TYR A 389 7.33 25.12 23.37
N GLY A 390 8.29 24.35 22.83
CA GLY A 390 9.27 23.60 23.63
C GLY A 390 8.88 22.13 23.76
N ASP A 391 9.83 21.28 24.16
CA ASP A 391 9.59 19.86 24.45
C ASP A 391 9.14 19.66 25.92
N GLU A 392 8.91 18.42 26.34
CA GLU A 392 8.48 18.10 27.71
C GLU A 392 9.41 18.66 28.81
N LYS A 393 10.70 18.85 28.50
CA LYS A 393 11.72 19.31 29.46
C LYS A 393 11.79 20.83 29.56
N ASP A 394 11.48 21.54 28.47
CA ASP A 394 11.60 22.99 28.34
C ASP A 394 10.30 23.67 27.85
N ALA A 395 9.14 23.05 28.12
CA ALA A 395 7.83 23.56 27.74
C ALA A 395 7.60 24.99 28.25
N LYS A 396 7.21 25.88 27.33
CA LYS A 396 6.95 27.29 27.58
C LYS A 396 5.55 27.65 27.12
N THR A 397 4.95 28.58 27.85
CA THR A 397 3.62 29.10 27.58
C THR A 397 3.64 30.62 27.68
N GLU A 398 3.11 31.29 26.67
CA GLU A 398 2.94 32.74 26.63
C GLU A 398 1.47 33.10 26.44
N SER A 399 0.98 34.07 27.21
CA SER A 399 -0.38 34.62 27.02
C SER A 399 -0.31 35.83 26.11
N ILE A 400 -1.16 35.83 25.08
CA ILE A 400 -1.26 36.86 24.06
C ILE A 400 -2.60 37.57 24.22
N ALA A 401 -2.60 38.91 24.28
CA ALA A 401 -3.85 39.65 24.47
C ALA A 401 -4.76 39.55 23.24
N ALA A 402 -6.08 39.71 23.43
CA ALA A 402 -7.03 39.74 22.33
C ALA A 402 -6.64 40.83 21.30
N GLY A 403 -6.58 40.44 20.02
CA GLY A 403 -6.17 41.29 18.90
C GLY A 403 -4.68 41.56 18.79
N GLU A 404 -3.85 41.13 19.74
CA GLU A 404 -2.40 41.21 19.64
C GLU A 404 -1.89 40.21 18.58
N THR A 405 -0.94 40.66 17.76
CA THR A 405 -0.41 39.86 16.65
C THR A 405 0.89 39.17 17.02
N VAL A 406 1.02 37.91 16.60
CA VAL A 406 2.24 37.11 16.69
C VAL A 406 2.70 36.75 15.29
N THR A 407 3.94 37.10 14.96
CA THR A 407 4.58 36.73 13.69
C THR A 407 5.66 35.68 13.92
N ILE A 408 5.63 34.62 13.10
CA ILE A 408 6.63 33.56 13.01
C ILE A 408 7.30 33.62 11.63
N LYS A 409 8.61 33.36 11.59
CA LYS A 409 9.44 33.28 10.38
C LYS A 409 10.36 32.05 10.47
N PRO A 410 10.87 31.52 9.35
CA PRO A 410 11.91 30.50 9.37
C PRO A 410 13.09 30.90 10.28
N GLY A 411 13.56 29.97 11.09
CA GLY A 411 14.60 30.15 12.10
C GLY A 411 14.13 30.80 13.42
N ASP A 412 12.83 30.92 13.67
CA ASP A 412 12.31 31.41 14.94
C ASP A 412 12.67 30.46 16.08
N SER A 413 13.25 30.98 17.17
CA SER A 413 13.69 30.17 18.31
C SER A 413 12.56 29.38 18.98
N ARG A 414 11.30 29.77 18.80
CA ARG A 414 10.14 29.07 19.34
C ARG A 414 9.82 27.77 18.58
N LEU A 415 10.34 27.62 17.35
CA LEU A 415 10.23 26.39 16.56
C LEU A 415 11.42 25.44 16.77
N ALA A 416 12.38 25.80 17.63
CA ALA A 416 13.60 25.00 17.83
C ALA A 416 13.33 23.56 18.35
N SER A 417 12.19 23.35 19.01
CA SER A 417 11.73 22.03 19.50
C SER A 417 10.69 21.38 18.57
N GLY A 418 10.53 21.87 17.34
CA GLY A 418 9.66 21.30 16.30
C GLY A 418 8.36 22.09 16.11
N ARG A 419 7.44 21.99 17.08
CA ARG A 419 6.06 22.48 16.94
C ARG A 419 5.74 23.62 17.89
N LEU A 420 5.01 24.60 17.38
CA LEU A 420 4.43 25.70 18.13
C LEU A 420 2.92 25.68 17.96
N THR A 421 2.20 25.78 19.07
CA THR A 421 0.73 25.79 19.10
C THR A 421 0.22 27.17 19.49
N PHE A 422 -0.78 27.68 18.76
CA PHE A 422 -1.46 28.93 19.04
C PHE A 422 -2.96 28.66 19.17
N LYS A 423 -3.48 28.74 20.39
CA LYS A 423 -4.87 28.39 20.71
C LYS A 423 -5.58 29.52 21.46
N SER A 424 -6.89 29.62 21.28
CA SER A 424 -7.70 30.49 22.14
C SER A 424 -7.70 29.98 23.58
N ALA A 425 -7.64 30.88 24.56
CA ALA A 425 -7.84 30.55 25.97
C ALA A 425 -9.33 30.39 26.34
N ASN A 426 -10.23 30.86 25.47
CA ASN A 426 -11.67 30.74 25.63
C ASN A 426 -12.24 29.80 24.57
N ASP A 427 -13.15 28.92 24.97
CA ASP A 427 -13.87 28.04 24.05
C ASP A 427 -14.56 28.86 22.94
N GLY A 428 -14.39 28.42 21.70
CA GLY A 428 -14.98 29.08 20.52
C GLY A 428 -14.28 30.37 20.06
N GLY A 429 -13.12 30.73 20.61
CA GLY A 429 -12.33 31.84 20.09
C GLY A 429 -11.81 31.58 18.69
N MET A 430 -11.63 32.66 17.93
CA MET A 430 -11.37 32.63 16.49
C MET A 430 -10.00 33.24 16.18
N ILE A 431 -9.23 32.54 15.34
CA ILE A 431 -7.84 32.88 15.00
C ILE A 431 -7.80 33.50 13.59
N THR A 432 -7.34 34.74 13.50
CA THR A 432 -7.15 35.46 12.23
C THR A 432 -5.73 35.22 11.70
N VAL A 433 -5.60 34.87 10.42
CA VAL A 433 -4.29 34.70 9.75
C VAL A 433 -4.02 35.89 8.84
N HIS A 434 -3.34 36.91 9.36
CA HIS A 434 -3.06 38.18 8.67
C HIS A 434 -2.11 38.04 7.46
N SER A 435 -1.31 36.98 7.43
CA SER A 435 -0.40 36.68 6.32
C SER A 435 -1.11 36.03 5.12
N LEU A 436 -2.43 35.83 5.17
CA LEU A 436 -3.22 35.18 4.14
C LEU A 436 -4.41 36.02 3.67
N GLU A 437 -4.80 35.76 2.43
CA GLU A 437 -6.03 36.26 1.81
C GLU A 437 -6.75 35.08 1.14
N ARG A 438 -8.06 35.02 1.34
CA ARG A 438 -9.00 34.09 0.68
C ARG A 438 -10.02 34.91 -0.13
N ALA A 439 -10.95 34.27 -0.82
CA ALA A 439 -11.85 34.96 -1.74
C ALA A 439 -12.68 36.10 -1.11
N GLN A 440 -12.90 36.08 0.21
CA GLN A 440 -13.66 37.09 0.95
C GLN A 440 -12.81 37.93 1.94
N GLY A 441 -11.49 37.94 1.78
CA GLY A 441 -10.56 38.77 2.56
C GLY A 441 -9.66 37.97 3.50
N THR A 442 -9.26 38.57 4.63
CA THR A 442 -8.42 37.93 5.64
C THR A 442 -9.18 36.79 6.32
N PRO A 443 -8.69 35.54 6.24
CA PRO A 443 -9.43 34.39 6.76
C PRO A 443 -9.33 34.27 8.29
N VAL A 444 -10.36 33.67 8.87
CA VAL A 444 -10.49 33.42 10.31
C VAL A 444 -10.88 31.97 10.54
N TYR A 445 -10.18 31.30 11.46
CA TYR A 445 -10.29 29.86 11.69
C TYR A 445 -10.70 29.54 13.15
N PRO A 446 -11.53 28.52 13.36
CA PRO A 446 -11.85 27.98 14.69
C PRO A 446 -10.75 26.99 15.14
N GLY A 447 -10.92 26.42 16.33
CA GLY A 447 -9.99 25.42 16.87
C GLY A 447 -8.65 26.05 17.26
N HIS A 448 -7.55 25.38 16.93
CA HIS A 448 -6.20 25.91 17.15
C HIS A 448 -5.32 25.82 15.91
N MET A 449 -4.26 26.61 15.93
CA MET A 449 -3.25 26.61 14.89
C MET A 449 -1.97 25.97 15.40
N GLU A 450 -1.30 25.22 14.54
CA GLU A 450 0.03 24.72 14.77
C GLU A 450 0.97 25.20 13.66
N ILE A 451 2.21 25.47 14.03
CA ILE A 451 3.27 25.89 13.10
C ILE A 451 4.47 24.97 13.30
N THR A 452 4.99 24.45 12.20
CA THR A 452 6.26 23.73 12.13
C THR A 452 7.16 24.35 11.07
N GLU A 453 8.48 24.13 11.19
CA GLU A 453 9.45 24.54 10.18
C GLU A 453 9.99 23.32 9.43
N GLU A 454 9.87 23.36 8.11
CA GLU A 454 10.45 22.40 7.18
C GLU A 454 11.56 23.05 6.35
N ARG A 455 12.35 22.26 5.63
CA ARG A 455 13.47 22.75 4.81
C ARG A 455 13.06 23.86 3.84
N ASP A 456 11.85 23.76 3.29
CA ASP A 456 11.36 24.64 2.23
C ASP A 456 10.49 25.81 2.77
N GLY A 457 10.24 25.89 4.09
CA GLY A 457 9.53 26.99 4.75
C GLY A 457 8.66 26.55 5.93
N LEU A 458 7.79 27.44 6.40
CA LEU A 458 6.87 27.15 7.50
C LEU A 458 5.63 26.41 7.01
N LEU A 459 5.14 25.43 7.77
CA LEU A 459 3.82 24.86 7.59
C LEU A 459 2.85 25.49 8.61
N LEU A 460 1.62 25.73 8.18
CA LEU A 460 0.53 26.18 9.04
C LEU A 460 -0.57 25.12 9.01
N LEU A 461 -0.90 24.57 10.18
CA LEU A 461 -1.96 23.59 10.34
C LEU A 461 -3.09 24.18 11.16
N ASN A 462 -4.33 23.89 10.78
CA ASN A 462 -5.50 24.11 11.62
C ASN A 462 -6.06 22.77 12.07
N GLU A 463 -6.13 22.56 13.38
CA GLU A 463 -6.89 21.45 13.97
C GLU A 463 -8.24 21.95 14.45
N VAL A 464 -9.29 21.25 14.05
CA VAL A 464 -10.67 21.71 14.20
C VAL A 464 -11.62 20.52 14.26
N ASP A 465 -12.71 20.64 15.01
CA ASP A 465 -13.81 19.68 15.00
C ASP A 465 -14.33 19.47 13.57
N LEU A 466 -14.58 18.22 13.19
CA LEU A 466 -14.99 17.83 11.84
C LEU A 466 -16.24 18.58 11.38
N GLU A 467 -17.21 18.81 12.27
CA GLU A 467 -18.43 19.54 11.94
C GLU A 467 -18.18 21.05 11.74
N GLU A 468 -17.25 21.65 12.49
CA GLU A 468 -16.84 23.05 12.28
C GLU A 468 -16.02 23.24 11.00
N TYR A 469 -15.25 22.22 10.61
CA TYR A 469 -14.63 22.14 9.30
C TYR A 469 -15.68 22.11 8.19
N LEU A 470 -16.71 21.28 8.30
CA LEU A 470 -17.77 21.16 7.29
C LEU A 470 -18.59 22.42 7.09
N LYS A 471 -18.83 23.22 8.15
CA LYS A 471 -19.48 24.53 8.04
C LYS A 471 -18.71 25.52 7.16
N ARG A 472 -17.42 25.31 6.95
CA ARG A 472 -16.55 26.13 6.10
C ARG A 472 -16.25 25.49 4.74
N VAL A 473 -16.26 24.17 4.66
CA VAL A 473 -16.18 23.45 3.37
C VAL A 473 -17.46 23.63 2.57
N THR A 474 -18.63 23.41 3.18
CA THR A 474 -19.92 23.44 2.47
C THR A 474 -20.15 24.73 1.67
N PRO A 475 -20.00 25.95 2.23
CA PRO A 475 -20.13 27.19 1.46
C PRO A 475 -18.95 27.48 0.51
N SER A 476 -17.80 26.83 0.71
CA SER A 476 -16.63 26.95 -0.17
C SER A 476 -16.74 26.08 -1.42
N GLU A 477 -17.48 24.98 -1.33
CA GLU A 477 -17.71 24.01 -2.42
C GLU A 477 -19.04 24.23 -3.15
N MET A 478 -20.07 24.68 -2.43
CA MET A 478 -21.42 24.83 -2.95
C MET A 478 -22.02 26.18 -2.56
N PRO A 479 -22.66 26.91 -3.50
CA PRO A 479 -23.20 28.23 -3.18
C PRO A 479 -24.30 28.15 -2.10
N PRO A 480 -24.26 29.02 -1.07
CA PRO A 480 -25.18 28.96 0.08
C PRO A 480 -26.63 29.30 -0.28
N THR A 481 -26.88 29.78 -1.50
CA THR A 481 -28.20 30.10 -2.04
C THR A 481 -28.93 28.89 -2.61
N TYR A 482 -28.29 27.72 -2.65
CA TYR A 482 -28.90 26.49 -3.16
C TYR A 482 -29.97 25.99 -2.19
N GLU A 483 -30.82 25.09 -2.71
CA GLU A 483 -31.88 24.47 -1.93
C GLU A 483 -31.30 23.66 -0.76
N LEU A 484 -31.98 23.66 0.39
CA LEU A 484 -31.45 23.11 1.65
C LEU A 484 -31.14 21.61 1.54
N GLU A 485 -31.96 20.82 0.87
CA GLU A 485 -31.71 19.39 0.68
C GLU A 485 -30.49 19.13 -0.22
N ALA A 486 -30.20 20.04 -1.17
CA ALA A 486 -28.97 19.98 -1.95
C ALA A 486 -27.73 20.31 -1.08
N LEU A 487 -27.83 21.31 -0.20
CA LEU A 487 -26.78 21.62 0.78
C LEU A 487 -26.57 20.47 1.77
N LYS A 488 -27.63 19.80 2.21
CA LYS A 488 -27.56 18.60 3.07
C LYS A 488 -26.85 17.45 2.37
N ALA A 489 -27.20 17.19 1.10
CA ALA A 489 -26.51 16.18 0.31
C ALA A 489 -25.00 16.48 0.20
N GLN A 490 -24.64 17.75 -0.05
CA GLN A 490 -23.25 18.18 -0.08
C GLN A 490 -22.56 18.00 1.28
N ALA A 491 -23.20 18.35 2.39
CA ALA A 491 -22.64 18.18 3.73
C ALA A 491 -22.34 16.70 4.05
N ILE A 492 -23.23 15.78 3.68
CA ILE A 492 -23.02 14.34 3.86
C ILE A 492 -21.87 13.83 2.97
N CYS A 493 -21.83 14.24 1.69
CA CYS A 493 -20.73 13.89 0.79
C CYS A 493 -19.39 14.41 1.32
N ALA A 494 -19.34 15.68 1.73
CA ALA A 494 -18.15 16.32 2.26
C ALA A 494 -17.65 15.65 3.55
N ARG A 495 -18.57 15.28 4.46
CA ARG A 495 -18.24 14.54 5.68
C ARG A 495 -17.67 13.16 5.38
N THR A 496 -18.31 12.43 4.47
CA THR A 496 -17.86 11.09 4.07
C THR A 496 -16.49 11.17 3.41
N TYR A 497 -16.27 12.15 2.53
CA TYR A 497 -14.98 12.40 1.92
C TYR A 497 -13.91 12.72 2.98
N ALA A 498 -14.16 13.68 3.88
CA ALA A 498 -13.23 14.04 4.94
C ALA A 498 -12.87 12.83 5.83
N TRP A 499 -13.85 12.01 6.20
CA TRP A 499 -13.63 10.77 6.95
C TRP A 499 -12.67 9.81 6.20
N ARG A 500 -12.88 9.62 4.88
CA ARG A 500 -11.99 8.80 4.04
C ARG A 500 -10.58 9.38 3.95
N GLN A 501 -10.44 10.70 3.81
CA GLN A 501 -9.13 11.35 3.71
C GLN A 501 -8.35 11.30 5.03
N ILE A 502 -9.04 11.42 6.17
CA ILE A 502 -8.46 11.19 7.50
C ILE A 502 -7.85 9.78 7.52
N GLN A 503 -8.64 8.75 7.22
CA GLN A 503 -8.14 7.36 7.17
C GLN A 503 -7.02 7.14 6.12
N GLY A 504 -7.05 7.89 5.01
CA GLY A 504 -6.01 7.86 3.97
C GLY A 504 -4.68 8.45 4.43
N ASN A 505 -4.72 9.40 5.39
CA ASN A 505 -3.54 9.91 6.11
C ASN A 505 -2.43 10.45 5.19
N ALA A 506 -2.83 11.11 4.09
CA ALA A 506 -1.96 11.47 2.97
C ALA A 506 -0.82 12.44 3.35
N TYR A 507 -1.05 13.32 4.33
CA TYR A 507 -0.07 14.28 4.83
C TYR A 507 0.47 13.93 6.23
N SER A 508 0.49 12.63 6.57
CA SER A 508 0.98 12.15 7.87
C SER A 508 2.39 12.61 8.23
N THR A 509 3.28 12.75 7.24
CA THR A 509 4.65 13.26 7.42
C THR A 509 4.68 14.72 7.90
N TYR A 510 3.68 15.51 7.53
CA TYR A 510 3.49 16.89 7.96
C TYR A 510 2.51 17.03 9.13
N GLY A 511 1.93 15.92 9.60
CA GLY A 511 0.99 15.94 10.71
C GLY A 511 -0.43 16.39 10.36
N ALA A 512 -0.83 16.23 9.10
CA ALA A 512 -2.15 16.64 8.62
C ALA A 512 -2.86 15.51 7.86
N HIS A 513 -4.17 15.67 7.70
CA HIS A 513 -5.02 14.77 6.92
C HIS A 513 -5.17 15.26 5.47
N VAL A 514 -5.40 16.56 5.30
CA VAL A 514 -5.76 17.21 4.02
C VAL A 514 -5.11 18.59 3.91
N ASP A 515 -5.12 19.17 2.70
CA ASP A 515 -4.87 20.60 2.49
C ASP A 515 -6.19 21.35 2.18
N ASP A 516 -6.16 22.69 2.21
CA ASP A 516 -7.34 23.55 2.04
C ASP A 516 -7.70 23.89 0.58
N SER A 517 -7.16 23.15 -0.39
CA SER A 517 -7.33 23.39 -1.84
C SER A 517 -8.24 22.37 -2.54
N THR A 518 -8.39 22.53 -3.85
CA THR A 518 -9.11 21.61 -4.73
C THR A 518 -8.45 20.22 -4.88
N ASN A 519 -7.23 20.03 -4.37
CA ASN A 519 -6.64 18.69 -4.27
C ASN A 519 -7.42 17.80 -3.30
N PHE A 520 -8.08 18.42 -2.31
CA PHE A 520 -8.97 17.77 -1.36
C PHE A 520 -10.33 18.46 -1.39
N GLN A 521 -10.62 19.31 -0.41
CA GLN A 521 -11.81 20.12 -0.35
C GLN A 521 -11.42 21.55 -0.08
N VAL A 522 -12.04 22.47 -0.79
CA VAL A 522 -11.79 23.89 -0.56
C VAL A 522 -12.29 24.24 0.83
N TYR A 523 -11.38 24.67 1.71
CA TYR A 523 -11.68 24.96 3.11
C TYR A 523 -11.50 26.45 3.41
N ASN A 524 -12.54 27.05 3.99
CA ASN A 524 -12.56 28.44 4.46
C ASN A 524 -12.21 29.49 3.39
N ASN A 525 -12.56 29.21 2.12
CA ASN A 525 -12.41 30.19 1.04
C ASN A 525 -13.62 31.15 0.98
N THR A 526 -14.76 30.70 1.50
CA THR A 526 -16.02 31.44 1.64
C THR A 526 -16.40 31.49 3.13
N LEU A 527 -16.96 32.61 3.60
CA LEU A 527 -17.50 32.76 4.96
C LEU A 527 -18.66 31.78 5.21
N THR A 528 -19.00 31.58 6.48
CA THR A 528 -20.13 30.72 6.89
C THR A 528 -21.48 31.40 6.64
N TYR A 529 -22.53 30.60 6.46
CA TYR A 529 -23.90 31.05 6.23
C TYR A 529 -24.88 30.17 7.01
N ASP A 530 -25.95 30.76 7.55
CA ASP A 530 -26.97 30.03 8.32
C ASP A 530 -27.56 28.83 7.56
N SER A 531 -27.70 28.93 6.22
CA SER A 531 -28.23 27.84 5.39
C SER A 531 -27.29 26.64 5.29
N THR A 532 -25.99 26.87 5.11
CA THR A 532 -24.98 25.80 5.07
C THR A 532 -24.73 25.22 6.44
N ASP A 533 -24.74 26.06 7.48
CA ASP A 533 -24.58 25.62 8.86
C ASP A 533 -25.77 24.75 9.30
N ALA A 534 -26.99 25.14 8.93
CA ALA A 534 -28.19 24.33 9.15
C ALA A 534 -28.09 22.98 8.43
N ALA A 535 -27.62 22.95 7.18
CA ALA A 535 -27.45 21.70 6.43
C ALA A 535 -26.45 20.74 7.11
N VAL A 536 -25.32 21.26 7.60
CA VAL A 536 -24.33 20.47 8.36
C VAL A 536 -24.93 19.95 9.65
N ASN A 537 -25.57 20.82 10.45
CA ASN A 537 -26.16 20.45 11.73
C ASN A 537 -27.32 19.44 11.60
N GLU A 538 -28.21 19.60 10.60
CA GLU A 538 -29.33 18.67 10.37
C GLU A 538 -28.89 17.30 9.86
N THR A 539 -27.66 17.19 9.37
CA THR A 539 -27.05 15.93 8.88
C THR A 539 -25.91 15.44 9.76
N PHE A 540 -25.81 15.92 11.00
CA PHE A 540 -24.75 15.59 11.94
C PHE A 540 -24.51 14.07 11.99
N GLY A 541 -23.24 13.67 11.81
CA GLY A 541 -22.81 12.26 11.88
C GLY A 541 -23.34 11.35 10.76
N GLN A 542 -24.05 11.86 9.74
CA GLN A 542 -24.49 11.04 8.62
C GLN A 542 -23.35 10.85 7.61
N LEU A 543 -23.09 9.58 7.26
CA LEU A 543 -22.12 9.15 6.26
C LEU A 543 -22.81 8.36 5.14
N LEU A 544 -22.23 8.41 3.94
CA LEU A 544 -22.61 7.52 2.85
C LEU A 544 -21.82 6.22 2.97
N GLU A 545 -22.52 5.09 3.03
CA GLU A 545 -21.92 3.77 3.19
C GLU A 545 -22.31 2.81 2.06
N TYR A 546 -21.41 1.91 1.74
CA TYR A 546 -21.66 0.76 0.89
C TYR A 546 -21.14 -0.50 1.60
N ASN A 547 -22.01 -1.50 1.78
CA ASN A 547 -21.71 -2.70 2.57
C ASN A 547 -21.25 -2.44 4.01
N GLY A 548 -21.66 -1.31 4.61
CA GLY A 548 -21.33 -0.94 5.99
C GLY A 548 -20.00 -0.21 6.15
N ASP A 549 -19.31 0.11 5.05
CA ASP A 549 -18.09 0.92 5.05
C ASP A 549 -18.36 2.28 4.36
N PRO A 550 -17.83 3.40 4.90
CA PRO A 550 -17.93 4.71 4.24
C PRO A 550 -17.34 4.68 2.82
N ILE A 551 -18.05 5.29 1.87
CA ILE A 551 -17.67 5.28 0.45
C ILE A 551 -16.65 6.38 0.10
N GLU A 552 -15.95 6.21 -1.02
CA GLU A 552 -15.27 7.32 -1.72
C GLU A 552 -16.31 8.30 -2.30
N ALA A 553 -16.64 9.35 -1.56
CA ALA A 553 -17.70 10.31 -1.88
C ALA A 553 -17.18 11.48 -2.75
N PHE A 554 -16.73 11.18 -3.97
CA PHE A 554 -16.32 12.23 -4.92
C PHE A 554 -17.52 13.05 -5.41
N TYR A 555 -17.31 14.36 -5.53
CA TYR A 555 -18.26 15.30 -6.11
C TYR A 555 -17.54 16.30 -7.01
N TYR A 556 -18.28 16.97 -7.89
CA TYR A 556 -17.74 17.95 -8.83
C TYR A 556 -18.82 18.96 -9.22
N SER A 557 -18.41 20.14 -9.71
CA SER A 557 -19.30 21.28 -9.89
C SER A 557 -20.37 21.12 -10.97
N THR A 558 -20.04 20.57 -12.14
CA THR A 558 -20.97 20.48 -13.28
C THR A 558 -20.62 19.28 -14.15
N SER A 559 -21.60 18.45 -14.48
CA SER A 559 -21.43 17.32 -15.43
C SER A 559 -21.60 17.76 -16.87
N ASP A 560 -21.20 16.89 -17.80
CA ASP A 560 -21.62 17.00 -19.20
C ASP A 560 -23.02 16.39 -19.45
N GLY A 561 -23.74 16.03 -18.38
CA GLY A 561 -25.02 15.33 -18.42
C GLY A 561 -24.90 13.82 -18.21
N HIS A 562 -23.68 13.30 -18.07
CA HIS A 562 -23.40 11.93 -17.69
C HIS A 562 -22.32 11.87 -16.60
N GLY A 563 -22.48 10.99 -15.62
CA GLY A 563 -21.45 10.70 -14.62
C GLY A 563 -20.37 9.78 -15.18
N THR A 564 -19.39 9.45 -14.33
CA THR A 564 -18.38 8.44 -14.66
C THR A 564 -18.25 7.41 -13.54
N ASP A 565 -17.33 6.45 -13.68
CA ASP A 565 -17.00 5.46 -12.66
C ASP A 565 -15.64 5.74 -12.02
N GLY A 566 -15.27 4.96 -11.00
CA GLY A 566 -14.00 5.14 -10.27
C GLY A 566 -12.74 4.94 -11.11
N SER A 567 -12.85 4.42 -12.34
CA SER A 567 -11.69 4.21 -13.22
C SER A 567 -11.00 5.51 -13.65
N VAL A 568 -11.68 6.65 -13.50
CA VAL A 568 -11.10 7.97 -13.76
C VAL A 568 -9.85 8.25 -12.92
N TRP A 569 -9.73 7.61 -11.75
CA TRP A 569 -8.58 7.71 -10.85
C TRP A 569 -7.56 6.58 -11.03
N GLY A 570 -7.68 5.77 -12.08
CA GLY A 570 -6.76 4.67 -12.39
C GLY A 570 -7.00 3.38 -11.62
N ALA A 571 -7.94 3.36 -10.67
CA ALA A 571 -8.34 2.15 -9.94
C ALA A 571 -9.30 1.28 -10.76
N ASP A 572 -9.40 -0.02 -10.44
CA ASP A 572 -10.46 -0.86 -10.97
C ASP A 572 -11.83 -0.34 -10.49
N ALA A 573 -12.76 -0.16 -11.43
CA ALA A 573 -14.13 0.26 -11.14
C ALA A 573 -14.87 -0.72 -10.21
N SER A 574 -14.44 -1.99 -10.15
CA SER A 574 -14.98 -2.98 -9.22
C SER A 574 -14.75 -2.60 -7.74
N ASN A 575 -13.75 -1.77 -7.45
CA ASN A 575 -13.47 -1.25 -6.11
C ASN A 575 -14.47 -0.18 -5.66
N THR A 576 -15.18 0.45 -6.60
CA THR A 576 -16.15 1.53 -6.32
C THR A 576 -17.49 1.26 -7.02
N PRO A 577 -18.21 0.17 -6.68
CA PRO A 577 -19.43 -0.24 -7.39
C PRO A 577 -20.59 0.76 -7.27
N TYR A 578 -20.51 1.67 -6.30
CA TYR A 578 -21.45 2.78 -6.10
C TYR A 578 -21.20 3.97 -7.04
N LEU A 579 -19.99 4.13 -7.61
CA LEU A 579 -19.67 5.16 -8.62
C LEU A 579 -20.00 4.62 -10.01
N ARG A 580 -21.18 4.98 -10.53
CA ARG A 580 -21.69 4.45 -11.80
C ARG A 580 -21.76 5.54 -12.86
N ALA A 581 -21.24 5.23 -14.05
CA ALA A 581 -21.41 6.05 -15.24
C ALA A 581 -22.86 5.97 -15.74
N VAL A 582 -23.69 6.94 -15.36
CA VAL A 582 -25.10 7.08 -15.75
C VAL A 582 -25.46 8.53 -16.06
N THR A 583 -26.54 8.74 -16.83
CA THR A 583 -27.06 10.10 -17.10
C THR A 583 -27.47 10.83 -15.83
N ILE A 584 -27.12 12.12 -15.72
CA ILE A 584 -27.44 12.98 -14.57
C ILE A 584 -28.85 13.56 -14.71
N ASN A 585 -29.84 12.68 -14.58
CA ASN A 585 -31.28 12.97 -14.59
C ASN A 585 -32.05 11.87 -13.85
N ASP A 586 -33.37 12.02 -13.78
CA ASP A 586 -34.32 11.11 -13.13
C ASP A 586 -34.28 9.66 -13.64
N LYS A 587 -33.77 9.43 -14.86
CA LYS A 587 -33.74 8.12 -15.50
C LYS A 587 -32.47 7.31 -15.21
N ALA A 588 -31.38 7.96 -14.80
CA ALA A 588 -30.08 7.34 -14.49
C ALA A 588 -29.68 6.22 -15.48
N LYS A 589 -29.76 6.53 -16.79
CA LYS A 589 -29.50 5.54 -17.85
C LYS A 589 -28.02 5.33 -18.05
N LYS A 590 -27.61 4.09 -18.29
CA LYS A 590 -26.26 3.77 -18.76
C LYS A 590 -26.15 4.07 -20.26
N LEU A 591 -25.20 4.91 -20.64
CA LEU A 591 -24.77 5.12 -22.03
C LEU A 591 -23.37 4.54 -22.22
N ASP A 592 -23.04 4.12 -23.45
CA ASP A 592 -21.68 3.76 -23.81
C ASP A 592 -21.01 4.94 -24.52
N LEU A 593 -20.18 5.67 -23.76
CA LEU A 593 -19.44 6.84 -24.22
C LEU A 593 -17.94 6.54 -24.40
N THR A 594 -17.55 5.27 -24.45
CA THR A 594 -16.14 4.85 -24.50
C THR A 594 -15.50 5.05 -25.89
N SER A 595 -16.31 5.23 -26.93
CA SER A 595 -15.82 5.56 -28.27
C SER A 595 -15.84 7.07 -28.55
N ASN A 596 -14.85 7.54 -29.31
CA ASN A 596 -14.79 8.96 -29.73
C ASN A 596 -16.03 9.40 -30.50
N GLU A 597 -16.60 8.55 -31.36
CA GLU A 597 -17.80 8.85 -32.14
C GLU A 597 -19.04 8.98 -31.25
N ALA A 598 -19.25 8.03 -30.33
CA ALA A 598 -20.39 8.08 -29.41
C ALA A 598 -20.32 9.33 -28.51
N PHE A 599 -19.14 9.63 -27.95
CA PHE A 599 -18.95 10.82 -27.14
C PHE A 599 -19.12 12.11 -27.95
N GLU A 600 -18.59 12.18 -29.17
CA GLU A 600 -18.75 13.36 -30.02
C GLU A 600 -20.23 13.65 -30.33
N ASN A 601 -21.02 12.62 -30.64
CA ASN A 601 -22.45 12.76 -30.84
C ASN A 601 -23.17 13.24 -29.57
N PHE A 602 -22.78 12.71 -28.41
CA PHE A 602 -23.36 13.08 -27.12
C PHE A 602 -23.02 14.52 -26.71
N ILE A 603 -21.74 14.90 -26.72
CA ILE A 603 -21.30 16.21 -26.21
C ILE A 603 -21.78 17.37 -27.10
N ARG A 604 -22.06 17.11 -28.39
CA ARG A 604 -22.62 18.09 -29.33
C ARG A 604 -24.13 18.24 -29.25
N ASP A 605 -24.85 17.37 -28.54
CA ASP A 605 -26.29 17.49 -28.37
C ASP A 605 -26.63 18.56 -27.32
N GLU A 606 -27.01 19.74 -27.81
CA GLU A 606 -27.46 20.86 -26.98
C GLU A 606 -28.80 20.59 -26.26
N ASN A 607 -29.55 19.55 -26.64
CA ASN A 607 -30.84 19.19 -26.02
C ASN A 607 -30.70 18.05 -24.99
N THR A 608 -29.48 17.78 -24.52
CA THR A 608 -29.23 16.76 -23.50
C THR A 608 -30.04 17.08 -22.24
N ASN A 609 -30.99 16.20 -21.89
CA ASN A 609 -31.78 16.33 -20.67
C ASN A 609 -30.95 15.95 -19.45
N ALA A 610 -30.41 16.95 -18.74
CA ALA A 610 -29.65 16.80 -17.51
C ALA A 610 -29.99 17.92 -16.52
N TYR A 611 -29.83 17.68 -15.22
CA TYR A 611 -30.04 18.72 -14.20
C TYR A 611 -29.10 19.92 -14.38
N ASP A 612 -27.92 19.69 -14.95
CA ASP A 612 -26.88 20.69 -15.14
C ASP A 612 -27.04 21.50 -16.44
N SER A 613 -28.06 21.23 -17.27
CA SER A 613 -28.13 21.76 -18.64
C SER A 613 -28.12 23.29 -18.75
N ASP A 614 -28.59 23.98 -17.71
CA ASP A 614 -28.68 25.43 -17.65
C ASP A 614 -27.41 26.11 -17.13
N PHE A 615 -26.41 25.33 -16.71
CA PHE A 615 -25.15 25.87 -16.19
C PHE A 615 -24.23 26.32 -17.33
N PRO A 616 -23.54 27.48 -17.18
CA PRO A 616 -22.59 27.97 -18.19
C PRO A 616 -21.45 26.98 -18.51
N MET A 617 -21.10 26.13 -17.54
CA MET A 617 -20.04 25.13 -17.66
C MET A 617 -20.52 23.79 -18.22
N PHE A 618 -21.81 23.64 -18.53
CA PHE A 618 -22.37 22.40 -19.08
C PHE A 618 -21.87 22.09 -20.50
N ARG A 619 -21.82 23.12 -21.35
CA ARG A 619 -21.27 23.07 -22.71
C ARG A 619 -20.45 24.33 -22.95
N TRP A 620 -19.14 24.18 -23.10
CA TRP A 620 -18.23 25.30 -23.31
C TRP A 620 -17.16 24.95 -24.33
N ASN A 621 -16.55 25.99 -24.90
CA ASN A 621 -15.38 25.85 -25.76
C ASN A 621 -14.34 26.90 -25.39
N THR A 622 -13.07 26.58 -25.65
CA THR A 622 -11.96 27.52 -25.48
C THR A 622 -10.97 27.39 -26.63
N LYS A 623 -10.13 28.40 -26.81
CA LYS A 623 -9.03 28.41 -27.77
C LYS A 623 -7.71 28.61 -27.01
N THR A 624 -6.73 27.76 -27.29
CA THR A 624 -5.36 27.89 -26.77
C THR A 624 -4.36 27.88 -27.93
N THR A 625 -3.11 28.25 -27.65
CA THR A 625 -2.02 28.23 -28.65
C THR A 625 -1.13 27.01 -28.44
N SER A 626 -0.44 26.56 -29.50
CA SER A 626 0.55 25.48 -29.37
C SER A 626 1.64 25.85 -28.35
N THR A 627 2.06 27.12 -28.31
CA THR A 627 3.06 27.62 -27.35
C THR A 627 2.64 27.38 -25.89
N ILE A 628 1.38 27.65 -25.53
CA ILE A 628 0.89 27.41 -24.16
C ILE A 628 0.91 25.91 -23.83
N LEU A 629 0.58 25.06 -24.80
CA LEU A 629 0.60 23.61 -24.62
C LEU A 629 2.03 23.08 -24.51
N ASP A 630 2.96 23.57 -25.33
CA ASP A 630 4.39 23.23 -25.32
C ASP A 630 5.00 23.54 -23.93
N GLU A 631 4.68 24.69 -23.34
CA GLU A 631 5.12 25.10 -22.00
C GLU A 631 4.56 24.21 -20.87
N LYS A 632 3.39 23.59 -21.06
CA LYS A 632 2.70 22.81 -20.02
C LYS A 632 2.96 21.31 -20.10
N ILE A 633 3.08 20.74 -21.29
CA ILE A 633 3.23 19.29 -21.48
C ILE A 633 4.69 18.87 -21.30
N GLY A 634 5.66 19.75 -21.65
CA GLY A 634 7.09 19.49 -21.50
C GLY A 634 7.61 18.35 -22.40
N GLY A 635 8.84 18.48 -22.91
CA GLY A 635 9.52 17.36 -23.60
C GLY A 635 9.01 16.96 -25.00
N VAL A 636 7.94 17.57 -25.54
CA VAL A 636 7.31 17.18 -26.83
C VAL A 636 7.63 18.07 -28.03
N GLY A 637 8.56 19.02 -27.93
CA GLY A 637 8.87 19.92 -29.05
C GLY A 637 7.68 20.81 -29.42
N ARG A 638 7.44 21.08 -30.71
CA ARG A 638 6.30 21.89 -31.18
C ARG A 638 5.11 20.98 -31.47
N ILE A 639 4.02 21.17 -30.76
CA ILE A 639 2.79 20.39 -30.99
C ILE A 639 2.16 20.71 -32.35
N THR A 640 1.99 19.68 -33.16
CA THR A 640 1.37 19.68 -34.50
C THR A 640 0.04 18.94 -34.55
N GLY A 641 -0.22 18.04 -33.59
CA GLY A 641 -1.47 17.29 -33.52
C GLY A 641 -1.79 16.79 -32.11
N LEU A 642 -3.09 16.72 -31.82
CA LEU A 642 -3.64 16.12 -30.61
C LEU A 642 -4.71 15.12 -31.02
N THR A 643 -4.64 13.89 -30.51
CA THR A 643 -5.63 12.85 -30.82
C THR A 643 -5.95 12.03 -29.59
N ILE A 644 -7.22 12.02 -29.20
CA ILE A 644 -7.70 11.18 -28.09
C ILE A 644 -7.69 9.73 -28.57
N THR A 645 -6.89 8.88 -27.94
CA THR A 645 -6.71 7.47 -28.32
C THR A 645 -7.63 6.52 -27.56
N SER A 646 -8.13 6.90 -26.38
CA SER A 646 -9.14 6.16 -25.64
C SER A 646 -9.95 7.06 -24.70
N ARG A 647 -11.16 6.61 -24.34
CA ARG A 647 -12.06 7.26 -23.37
C ARG A 647 -12.52 6.28 -22.29
N GLY A 648 -12.88 6.81 -21.13
CA GLY A 648 -13.52 6.05 -20.07
C GLY A 648 -15.05 6.00 -20.19
N ALA A 649 -15.72 5.37 -19.22
CA ALA A 649 -17.16 5.10 -19.24
C ALA A 649 -18.06 6.35 -19.26
N GLY A 650 -17.56 7.49 -18.78
CA GLY A 650 -18.24 8.79 -18.85
C GLY A 650 -17.82 9.64 -20.05
N GLY A 651 -17.02 9.10 -20.97
CA GLY A 651 -16.52 9.83 -22.14
C GLY A 651 -15.35 10.78 -21.86
N TYR A 652 -14.82 10.82 -20.63
CA TYR A 652 -13.58 11.55 -20.33
C TYR A 652 -12.41 11.02 -21.20
N ALA A 653 -11.53 11.91 -21.63
CA ALA A 653 -10.35 11.52 -22.40
C ALA A 653 -9.36 10.78 -21.49
N LYS A 654 -9.20 9.47 -21.70
CA LYS A 654 -8.32 8.62 -20.87
C LYS A 654 -6.88 8.66 -21.36
N THR A 655 -6.67 8.68 -22.68
CA THR A 655 -5.34 8.81 -23.28
C THR A 655 -5.35 9.81 -24.42
N LEU A 656 -4.27 10.61 -24.51
CA LEU A 656 -4.07 11.63 -25.52
C LEU A 656 -2.72 11.43 -26.19
N LYS A 657 -2.72 11.20 -27.50
CA LYS A 657 -1.51 11.24 -28.32
C LYS A 657 -1.21 12.67 -28.71
N VAL A 658 0.01 13.11 -28.39
CA VAL A 658 0.58 14.40 -28.76
C VAL A 658 1.64 14.17 -29.83
N VAL A 659 1.57 14.90 -30.95
CA VAL A 659 2.49 14.78 -32.11
C VAL A 659 3.21 16.08 -32.39
#